data_AF-A0A815ASX1-F1
#
_entry.id   AF-A0A815ASX1-F1
#
_cell.length_a   1.000
_cell.length_b   1.000
_cell.length_c   1.000
_cell.angle_alpha   90.00
_cell.angle_beta   90.00
_cell.angle_gamma   90.00
#
_symmetry.space_group_name_H-M   'P 1'
#
loop_
_entity.id
_entity.type
_entity.pdbx_description
1 polymer ?
#
loop_
_entity_poly.entity_id
_entity_poly.type
_entity_poly.pdbx_seq_one_letter_code
_entity_poly.pdbx_strand_id
1 'polypeptide(L)'
;MSIITEVELQNFSFDVDSVGYRASQKSVDQTISIAGQSGSNGYVGIHGSTGHCGQIGRWIATTPGSKGGDGGNGSDGGNGCLGTDSQNALIWLNGTVDDLIMQVKTFNRLNNSYNNSADISWHLEQPFNDVSYNFKLAKSNGIILMKANGGNGGNGGLGGNGGPGGRGGDGYRGGAGDAGGNGGCGGRGGNGGCGGDGGNAGAGGHVQVQSADPRLFMLIEMDCRAGRKGQGGTCGSGGRGGKGGRGGSPGGEDAPSGSDGSDGAYGNNGHNNGQDGLTANSGSIQYAVVDIHGNIIEIGSDKYHVSVYGYTIHDENNDGIYEPNSIFFITNVKWINNGAMNLPSGSILSFPSTEYISTDMNDISILQGNTINQVVIDSHQFQCHLHDSRSVSVNRPYLRHVKVTSEVTLLNRLFTGSKISTTLNCQYPIQITKIEIPTYLGPGEQSSVIINFKNISTRVYGECLNSAGSIEFILSTHSLLKIFPANDHQYIYEIKSDGFGYYKINEEIPPQSTKRIKFEIKLDENSSQQYFEHLFWEIDLLLRNKLIEKRQNTIRIVPTFQSNIHTDVLLVTNSKVGRIEFLAYQNLFQLFKYSSQTWDIERYGVFHNPEIKWLNTTDLIIFIYLDFESTFNVIQSQLFLQHMKSSEKSGFISIGSNLSNEFDFALFDYNNLQFLNIKDQMKSESTNYLWSAFGSTRPNQSHLLDKANKFRINYEKQDDQQYLYQVVFDSTANTDSTSCMKVVYGAKYIYKSTLDCQVGNRLITVPTNNDNPLLTSSNLPFTIQTELNTTQQRSHIIQNEIDLKSHFGRLLCAILFYQGFEKSYLIISEQEELSTCIFSTGSHKFNYNQILISLAMSIIEREYDRQILQFPSSKKLINQIENIIHREDKTNYGMNENDWLYLLIQSLYEYIDSKFWSSFPWCGCTMKAKQRHKLQELLNDLLSLTTANISKNKSIYQQLSILRLQKLANLKFPAADYRQISARLIHQIQTWQREQQMNRISSPTDEIEKY
;
A
#
# COMPACT_ATOMS: atom_id res chain seq x y z
N MET A 1 -35.70 -25.09 2.72
CA MET A 1 -35.93 -26.45 2.22
C MET A 1 -34.70 -26.85 1.42
N SER A 2 -33.65 -27.39 2.03
CA SER A 2 -33.45 -28.73 2.61
C SER A 2 -33.14 -29.82 1.57
N ILE A 3 -31.85 -30.18 1.53
CA ILE A 3 -31.28 -31.53 1.46
C ILE A 3 -31.43 -32.32 0.15
N ILE A 4 -30.32 -32.49 -0.57
CA ILE A 4 -29.94 -33.78 -1.18
C ILE A 4 -28.46 -34.03 -0.87
N THR A 5 -28.22 -35.25 -0.40
CA THR A 5 -27.06 -35.84 0.26
C THR A 5 -25.92 -36.26 -0.66
N GLU A 6 -24.74 -36.35 -0.04
CA GLU A 6 -23.48 -36.93 -0.50
C GLU A 6 -23.62 -38.26 -1.26
N VAL A 7 -22.81 -38.43 -2.30
CA VAL A 7 -22.48 -39.74 -2.89
C VAL A 7 -20.96 -39.91 -2.82
N GLU A 8 -20.56 -41.06 -2.29
CA GLU A 8 -19.20 -41.52 -2.01
C GLU A 8 -18.29 -41.48 -3.26
N LEU A 9 -17.14 -40.83 -3.12
CA LEU A 9 -16.00 -40.94 -4.04
C LEU A 9 -15.23 -42.22 -3.71
N GLN A 10 -15.41 -43.28 -4.51
CA GLN A 10 -14.44 -44.37 -4.58
C GLN A 10 -13.24 -43.94 -5.44
N ASN A 11 -12.07 -43.98 -4.84
CA ASN A 11 -10.78 -43.65 -5.44
C ASN A 11 -10.45 -44.61 -6.61
N PHE A 12 -10.48 -44.09 -7.84
CA PHE A 12 -9.69 -44.61 -8.96
C PHE A 12 -8.55 -43.64 -9.24
N SER A 13 -7.32 -44.04 -8.93
CA SER A 13 -6.12 -43.29 -9.31
C SER A 13 -5.87 -43.45 -10.81
N PHE A 14 -6.12 -42.40 -11.59
CA PHE A 14 -5.56 -42.27 -12.94
C PHE A 14 -4.20 -41.59 -12.84
N ASP A 15 -3.13 -42.29 -13.24
CA ASP A 15 -1.85 -41.67 -13.55
C ASP A 15 -2.02 -40.81 -14.82
N VAL A 16 -2.16 -39.50 -14.62
CA VAL A 16 -2.23 -38.50 -15.69
C VAL A 16 -0.90 -37.74 -15.70
N ASP A 17 0.08 -38.28 -16.43
CA ASP A 17 1.23 -37.50 -16.87
C ASP A 17 1.05 -37.02 -18.32
N SER A 18 1.03 -35.68 -18.45
CA SER A 18 1.34 -34.85 -19.63
C SER A 18 0.45 -34.94 -20.89
N VAL A 19 -0.43 -33.94 -21.06
CA VAL A 19 -0.39 -32.83 -22.04
C VAL A 19 -1.76 -32.13 -21.94
N GLY A 20 -1.73 -30.81 -21.71
CA GLY A 20 -2.91 -30.01 -21.40
C GLY A 20 -3.97 -29.99 -22.50
N TYR A 21 -5.01 -30.79 -22.34
CA TYR A 21 -6.33 -30.60 -22.97
C TYR A 21 -7.36 -30.41 -21.85
N ARG A 22 -7.54 -29.18 -21.36
CA ARG A 22 -8.78 -28.81 -20.66
C ARG A 22 -9.85 -28.51 -21.70
N ALA A 23 -10.30 -29.55 -22.40
CA ALA A 23 -11.57 -29.49 -23.12
C ALA A 23 -12.71 -29.63 -22.11
N SER A 24 -13.80 -28.90 -22.31
CA SER A 24 -15.09 -29.14 -21.64
C SER A 24 -15.32 -30.64 -21.49
N GLN A 25 -15.50 -31.14 -20.25
CA GLN A 25 -15.77 -32.56 -20.00
C GLN A 25 -17.01 -32.99 -20.79
N LYS A 26 -16.80 -33.55 -21.98
CA LYS A 26 -17.81 -34.29 -22.72
C LYS A 26 -18.13 -35.51 -21.86
N SER A 27 -19.37 -35.65 -21.39
CA SER A 27 -19.76 -36.86 -20.67
C SER A 27 -19.63 -38.05 -21.61
N VAL A 28 -18.81 -39.03 -21.24
CA VAL A 28 -18.75 -40.29 -21.97
C VAL A 28 -19.88 -41.14 -21.42
N ASP A 29 -20.93 -41.34 -22.19
CA ASP A 29 -22.08 -42.12 -21.71
C ASP A 29 -21.76 -43.61 -21.75
N GLN A 30 -21.02 -44.04 -22.77
CA GLN A 30 -20.64 -45.44 -22.93
C GLN A 30 -19.23 -45.56 -23.51
N THR A 31 -18.48 -46.53 -22.99
CA THR A 31 -17.17 -46.91 -23.53
C THR A 31 -17.24 -48.32 -24.07
N ILE A 32 -16.87 -48.51 -25.34
CA ILE A 32 -16.77 -49.82 -25.98
C ILE A 32 -15.31 -50.06 -26.31
N SER A 33 -14.77 -51.14 -25.79
CA SER A 33 -13.34 -51.43 -25.88
C SER A 33 -13.12 -52.71 -26.65
N ILE A 34 -12.39 -52.59 -27.75
CA ILE A 34 -11.77 -53.69 -28.50
C ILE A 34 -10.24 -53.65 -28.36
N ALA A 35 -9.76 -52.90 -27.36
CA ALA A 35 -8.36 -52.70 -27.06
C ALA A 35 -7.63 -54.00 -26.75
N GLY A 36 -6.34 -54.02 -27.09
CA GLY A 36 -5.44 -55.09 -26.73
C GLY A 36 -5.25 -55.19 -25.22
N GLN A 37 -5.03 -56.41 -24.74
CA GLN A 37 -4.64 -56.70 -23.37
C GLN A 37 -3.18 -56.33 -23.13
N SER A 38 -2.91 -55.65 -22.01
CA SER A 38 -1.55 -55.35 -21.57
C SER A 38 -0.83 -56.63 -21.15
N GLY A 39 0.46 -56.72 -21.46
CA GLY A 39 1.35 -57.77 -21.02
C GLY A 39 1.64 -57.67 -19.51
N SER A 40 1.82 -58.81 -18.86
CA SER A 40 2.26 -58.89 -17.47
C SER A 40 3.73 -58.53 -17.31
N ASN A 41 4.08 -57.92 -16.19
CA ASN A 41 5.48 -57.65 -15.84
C ASN A 41 6.25 -58.96 -15.59
N GLY A 42 7.55 -58.92 -15.84
CA GLY A 42 8.48 -59.97 -15.48
C GLY A 42 8.69 -60.07 -13.97
N TYR A 43 9.03 -61.26 -13.50
CA TYR A 43 9.27 -61.50 -12.07
C TYR A 43 10.62 -60.93 -11.63
N VAL A 44 10.71 -60.46 -10.38
CA VAL A 44 11.97 -59.98 -9.80
C VAL A 44 12.86 -61.17 -9.42
N GLY A 45 14.14 -61.08 -9.78
CA GLY A 45 15.17 -62.06 -9.45
C GLY A 45 15.44 -62.14 -7.95
N ILE A 46 15.70 -63.35 -7.48
CA ILE A 46 15.94 -63.66 -6.07
C ILE A 46 17.40 -63.34 -5.73
N HIS A 47 17.62 -62.70 -4.58
CA HIS A 47 18.96 -62.41 -4.09
C HIS A 47 19.74 -63.67 -3.71
N GLY A 48 21.05 -63.64 -3.96
CA GLY A 48 21.95 -64.70 -3.55
C GLY A 48 22.12 -64.78 -2.04
N SER A 49 22.31 -65.99 -1.52
CA SER A 49 22.48 -66.22 -0.08
C SER A 49 23.85 -65.76 0.42
N THR A 50 23.93 -65.29 1.67
CA THR A 50 25.21 -64.96 2.30
C THR A 50 26.06 -66.21 2.55
N GLY A 51 27.36 -66.11 2.24
CA GLY A 51 28.33 -67.15 2.54
C GLY A 51 28.62 -67.26 4.04
N HIS A 52 28.83 -68.49 4.52
CA HIS A 52 29.07 -68.75 5.93
C HIS A 52 30.46 -68.29 6.39
N CYS A 53 30.60 -67.75 7.60
CA CYS A 53 31.91 -67.40 8.14
C CYS A 53 32.75 -68.65 8.42
N GLY A 54 34.05 -68.54 8.18
CA GLY A 54 35.04 -69.54 8.55
C GLY A 54 35.20 -69.64 10.06
N GLN A 55 35.57 -70.83 10.53
CA GLN A 55 35.81 -71.12 11.92
C GLN A 55 37.23 -70.69 12.31
N ILE A 56 37.38 -70.15 13.52
CA ILE A 56 38.69 -69.78 14.10
C ILE A 56 39.55 -71.05 14.24
N GLY A 57 40.87 -70.90 14.06
CA GLY A 57 41.84 -71.99 14.28
C GLY A 57 41.70 -72.61 15.66
N ARG A 58 41.89 -73.93 15.78
CA ARG A 58 41.77 -74.66 17.07
C ARG A 58 43.06 -74.56 17.89
N TRP A 59 42.94 -74.84 19.20
CA TRP A 59 43.95 -74.71 20.29
C TRP A 59 45.29 -75.47 20.14
N ILE A 60 45.58 -76.05 18.97
CA ILE A 60 46.85 -76.70 18.66
C ILE A 60 47.70 -75.66 17.91
N ALA A 61 48.86 -75.32 18.47
CA ALA A 61 49.75 -74.29 17.96
C ALA A 61 49.93 -74.42 16.43
N THR A 62 49.85 -73.29 15.72
CA THR A 62 49.91 -73.13 14.25
C THR A 62 48.64 -73.43 13.43
N THR A 63 47.51 -73.82 14.02
CA THR A 63 46.30 -74.13 13.20
C THR A 63 45.73 -72.85 12.53
N PRO A 64 45.62 -72.81 11.19
CA PRO A 64 45.05 -71.66 10.50
C PRO A 64 43.53 -71.61 10.67
N GLY A 65 42.94 -70.41 10.56
CA GLY A 65 41.49 -70.26 10.48
C GLY A 65 40.94 -70.79 9.16
N SER A 66 39.69 -71.28 9.16
CA SER A 66 39.09 -71.85 7.94
C SER A 66 38.68 -70.73 6.98
N LYS A 67 38.64 -71.04 5.68
CA LYS A 67 38.12 -70.11 4.67
C LYS A 67 36.64 -69.80 4.95
N GLY A 68 36.23 -68.55 4.70
CA GLY A 68 34.82 -68.19 4.60
C GLY A 68 34.17 -68.82 3.36
N GLY A 69 32.91 -69.21 3.48
CA GLY A 69 32.09 -69.71 2.38
C GLY A 69 31.77 -68.60 1.39
N ASP A 70 31.69 -68.93 0.12
CA ASP A 70 31.37 -67.95 -0.92
C ASP A 70 29.87 -67.60 -0.87
N GLY A 71 29.51 -66.37 -1.25
CA GLY A 71 28.12 -65.94 -1.38
C GLY A 71 27.46 -66.55 -2.61
N GLY A 72 26.15 -66.83 -2.51
CA GLY A 72 25.35 -67.33 -3.61
C GLY A 72 25.11 -66.26 -4.67
N ASN A 73 24.91 -66.66 -5.92
CA ASN A 73 24.58 -65.72 -6.99
C ASN A 73 23.10 -65.30 -6.88
N GLY A 74 22.79 -64.06 -7.26
CA GLY A 74 21.41 -63.66 -7.47
C GLY A 74 20.88 -64.18 -8.80
N SER A 75 19.58 -64.43 -8.88
CA SER A 75 18.93 -64.92 -10.10
C SER A 75 18.58 -63.76 -11.03
N ASP A 76 18.45 -64.06 -12.32
CA ASP A 76 18.01 -63.07 -13.30
C ASP A 76 16.53 -62.69 -13.07
N GLY A 77 16.17 -61.47 -13.46
CA GLY A 77 14.79 -61.03 -13.56
C GLY A 77 14.12 -61.61 -14.80
N GLY A 78 12.83 -61.91 -14.72
CA GLY A 78 12.05 -62.42 -15.85
C GLY A 78 11.74 -61.34 -16.88
N ASN A 79 11.52 -61.70 -18.13
CA ASN A 79 11.11 -60.74 -19.15
C ASN A 79 9.62 -60.35 -18.98
N GLY A 80 9.30 -59.10 -19.29
CA GLY A 80 7.93 -58.65 -19.42
C GLY A 80 7.24 -59.27 -20.65
N CYS A 81 5.97 -59.59 -20.52
CA CYS A 81 5.18 -60.13 -21.63
C CYS A 81 4.78 -59.03 -22.61
N LEU A 82 4.57 -59.41 -23.87
CA LEU A 82 4.12 -58.50 -24.91
C LEU A 82 2.70 -58.00 -24.63
N GLY A 83 2.44 -56.73 -24.91
CA GLY A 83 1.09 -56.23 -25.07
C GLY A 83 0.49 -56.78 -26.37
N THR A 84 -0.78 -57.16 -26.34
CA THR A 84 -1.47 -57.66 -27.54
C THR A 84 -1.96 -56.50 -28.40
N ASP A 85 -2.00 -56.69 -29.71
CA ASP A 85 -2.60 -55.73 -30.64
C ASP A 85 -4.09 -55.56 -30.35
N SER A 86 -4.62 -54.37 -30.63
CA SER A 86 -6.06 -54.16 -30.70
C SER A 86 -6.66 -54.91 -31.89
N GLN A 87 -7.95 -55.24 -31.79
CA GLN A 87 -8.70 -55.74 -32.95
C GLN A 87 -8.98 -54.61 -33.94
N ASN A 88 -9.12 -54.98 -35.22
CA ASN A 88 -9.71 -54.12 -36.24
C ASN A 88 -11.24 -54.19 -36.12
N ALA A 89 -11.96 -53.14 -36.50
CA ALA A 89 -13.41 -53.16 -36.45
C ALA A 89 -14.06 -52.41 -37.62
N LEU A 90 -15.18 -52.96 -38.07
CA LEU A 90 -16.15 -52.30 -38.92
C LEU A 90 -17.39 -52.00 -38.08
N ILE A 91 -17.80 -50.75 -38.05
CA ILE A 91 -18.90 -50.26 -37.22
C ILE A 91 -19.96 -49.68 -38.14
N TRP A 92 -21.18 -50.18 -38.04
CA TRP A 92 -22.33 -49.60 -38.74
C TRP A 92 -23.21 -48.83 -37.78
N LEU A 93 -23.50 -47.58 -38.14
CA LEU A 93 -24.44 -46.70 -37.44
C LEU A 93 -25.71 -46.59 -38.25
N ASN A 94 -26.83 -46.92 -37.61
CA ASN A 94 -28.16 -46.84 -38.18
C ASN A 94 -29.13 -46.24 -37.16
N GLY A 95 -30.29 -45.79 -37.63
CA GLY A 95 -31.36 -45.29 -36.79
C GLY A 95 -31.40 -43.76 -36.72
N THR A 96 -31.89 -43.26 -35.59
CA THR A 96 -32.06 -41.82 -35.35
C THR A 96 -31.19 -41.37 -34.19
N VAL A 97 -31.19 -40.07 -33.91
CA VAL A 97 -30.48 -39.49 -32.76
C VAL A 97 -31.02 -40.05 -31.44
N ASP A 98 -32.33 -40.34 -31.38
CA ASP A 98 -32.99 -40.82 -30.16
C ASP A 98 -32.84 -42.33 -29.97
N ASP A 99 -32.78 -43.08 -31.08
CA ASP A 99 -32.62 -44.54 -31.12
C ASP A 99 -31.48 -44.91 -32.09
N LEU A 100 -30.24 -44.82 -31.60
CA LEU A 100 -29.05 -45.18 -32.37
C LEU A 100 -28.80 -46.69 -32.23
N ILE A 101 -28.73 -47.37 -33.36
CA ILE A 101 -28.32 -48.77 -33.45
C ILE A 101 -26.89 -48.81 -33.97
N MET A 102 -25.98 -49.38 -33.17
CA MET A 102 -24.59 -49.57 -33.56
C MET A 102 -24.27 -51.05 -33.64
N GLN A 103 -23.84 -51.51 -34.81
CA GLN A 103 -23.35 -52.86 -35.01
C GLN A 103 -21.83 -52.83 -35.10
N VAL A 104 -21.16 -53.58 -34.23
CA VAL A 104 -19.70 -53.68 -34.21
C VAL A 104 -19.31 -55.08 -34.66
N LYS A 105 -18.52 -55.13 -35.72
CA LYS A 105 -17.95 -56.35 -36.27
C LYS A 105 -16.44 -56.29 -36.15
N THR A 106 -15.85 -57.18 -35.36
CA THR A 106 -14.40 -57.20 -35.15
C THR A 106 -13.70 -58.24 -36.01
N PHE A 107 -12.47 -57.92 -36.40
CA PHE A 107 -11.62 -58.78 -37.20
C PHE A 107 -10.28 -58.96 -36.50
N ASN A 108 -9.80 -60.19 -36.48
CA ASN A 108 -8.41 -60.44 -36.12
C ASN A 108 -7.51 -59.81 -37.18
N ARG A 109 -6.45 -59.17 -36.72
CA ARG A 109 -5.36 -58.78 -37.60
C ARG A 109 -4.70 -60.07 -38.10
N LEU A 110 -5.13 -60.57 -39.25
CA LEU A 110 -4.37 -61.61 -39.94
C LEU A 110 -2.98 -61.03 -40.18
N ASN A 111 -1.92 -61.81 -39.89
CA ASN A 111 -0.50 -61.47 -40.01
C ASN A 111 -0.07 -61.22 -41.48
N ASN A 112 -0.88 -60.53 -42.26
CA ASN A 112 -0.57 -60.13 -43.61
C ASN A 112 0.21 -58.82 -43.55
N SER A 113 1.53 -59.00 -43.57
CA SER A 113 2.54 -58.05 -44.03
C SER A 113 2.15 -57.48 -45.41
N TYR A 114 1.21 -56.53 -45.45
CA TYR A 114 1.00 -55.65 -46.60
C TYR A 114 1.35 -54.23 -46.20
N ASN A 115 2.65 -53.95 -46.30
CA ASN A 115 3.15 -52.59 -46.39
C ASN A 115 2.75 -52.02 -47.76
N ASN A 116 1.67 -51.24 -47.78
CA ASN A 116 1.51 -49.98 -48.54
C ASN A 116 0.05 -49.75 -48.98
N SER A 117 -0.46 -48.60 -48.54
CA SER A 117 -1.21 -47.64 -49.36
C SER A 117 -2.52 -48.07 -50.05
N ALA A 118 -3.61 -47.52 -49.49
CA ALA A 118 -4.79 -46.98 -50.16
C ALA A 118 -5.91 -47.90 -50.70
N ASP A 119 -5.69 -49.19 -50.95
CA ASP A 119 -6.78 -50.11 -51.33
C ASP A 119 -6.87 -51.31 -50.38
N ILE A 120 -7.41 -51.08 -49.18
CA ILE A 120 -7.86 -52.19 -48.33
C ILE A 120 -9.22 -52.65 -48.88
N SER A 121 -9.18 -53.45 -49.93
CA SER A 121 -10.31 -54.29 -50.29
C SER A 121 -10.45 -55.33 -49.19
N TRP A 122 -11.40 -55.13 -48.27
CA TRP A 122 -11.68 -56.05 -47.16
C TRP A 122 -12.18 -57.39 -47.71
N HIS A 123 -11.27 -58.29 -48.09
CA HIS A 123 -11.60 -59.69 -48.36
C HIS A 123 -11.81 -60.39 -47.01
N LEU A 124 -13.07 -60.40 -46.59
CA LEU A 124 -13.57 -60.89 -45.31
C LEU A 124 -13.49 -62.43 -45.24
N GLU A 125 -12.50 -62.98 -44.54
CA GLU A 125 -12.59 -64.36 -44.04
C GLU A 125 -13.16 -64.34 -42.61
N GLN A 126 -14.39 -64.87 -42.49
CA GLN A 126 -15.14 -65.30 -41.28
C GLN A 126 -15.08 -64.36 -40.04
N PRO A 127 -16.15 -63.60 -39.74
CA PRO A 127 -16.21 -62.77 -38.53
C PRO A 127 -16.30 -63.59 -37.26
N PHE A 128 -15.58 -63.16 -36.20
CA PHE A 128 -15.55 -63.89 -34.93
C PHE A 128 -16.72 -63.55 -34.01
N ASN A 129 -17.26 -62.33 -34.02
CA ASN A 129 -18.43 -61.93 -33.25
C ASN A 129 -19.12 -60.70 -33.90
N ASP A 130 -20.39 -60.84 -34.29
CA ASP A 130 -21.24 -59.71 -34.65
C ASP A 130 -22.00 -59.29 -33.37
N VAL A 131 -21.64 -58.13 -32.80
CA VAL A 131 -22.32 -57.59 -31.61
C VAL A 131 -23.11 -56.35 -31.99
N SER A 132 -24.43 -56.41 -31.82
CA SER A 132 -25.31 -55.26 -31.98
C SER A 132 -25.59 -54.62 -30.64
N TYR A 133 -25.32 -53.33 -30.54
CA TYR A 133 -25.65 -52.50 -29.39
C TYR A 133 -26.77 -51.52 -29.78
N ASN A 134 -27.79 -51.41 -28.95
CA ASN A 134 -28.86 -50.43 -29.11
C ASN A 134 -28.71 -49.36 -28.04
N PHE A 135 -28.51 -48.12 -28.45
CA PHE A 135 -28.36 -46.98 -27.55
C PHE A 135 -29.57 -46.06 -27.67
N LYS A 136 -30.19 -45.79 -26.52
CA LYS A 136 -31.09 -44.66 -26.38
C LYS A 136 -30.27 -43.46 -25.93
N LEU A 137 -29.80 -42.67 -26.89
CA LEU A 137 -29.06 -41.43 -26.62
C LEU A 137 -30.01 -40.25 -26.32
N ALA A 138 -31.32 -40.53 -26.27
CA ALA A 138 -32.39 -39.59 -25.95
C ALA A 138 -32.17 -38.93 -24.57
N LYS A 139 -31.40 -37.83 -24.55
CA LYS A 139 -31.34 -36.70 -23.58
C LYS A 139 -29.94 -36.31 -23.08
N SER A 140 -28.89 -37.10 -23.34
CA SER A 140 -27.54 -36.77 -22.88
C SER A 140 -26.69 -36.21 -24.03
N ASN A 141 -25.91 -35.16 -23.76
CA ASN A 141 -24.86 -34.67 -24.67
C ASN A 141 -23.71 -35.69 -24.84
N GLY A 142 -23.92 -36.94 -24.46
CA GLY A 142 -22.84 -37.84 -24.15
C GLY A 142 -22.45 -38.75 -25.31
N ILE A 143 -21.18 -39.10 -25.28
CA ILE A 143 -20.44 -39.63 -26.42
C ILE A 143 -20.25 -41.13 -26.26
N ILE A 144 -20.34 -41.86 -27.37
CA ILE A 144 -19.85 -43.23 -27.43
C ILE A 144 -18.35 -43.16 -27.69
N LEU A 145 -17.55 -43.44 -26.65
CA LEU A 145 -16.10 -43.55 -26.77
C LEU A 145 -15.75 -44.98 -27.16
N MET A 146 -15.10 -45.15 -28.31
CA MET A 146 -14.63 -46.44 -28.74
C MET A 146 -13.11 -46.53 -28.65
N LYS A 147 -12.62 -47.54 -27.94
CA LYS A 147 -11.20 -47.77 -27.70
C LYS A 147 -10.73 -48.98 -28.49
N ALA A 148 -9.85 -48.72 -29.45
CA ALA A 148 -9.10 -49.71 -30.22
C ALA A 148 -7.59 -49.52 -29.96
N ASN A 149 -7.23 -49.31 -28.70
CA ASN A 149 -5.84 -49.09 -28.30
C ASN A 149 -5.07 -50.41 -28.23
N GLY A 150 -3.80 -50.41 -28.63
CA GLY A 150 -2.93 -51.56 -28.36
C GLY A 150 -2.67 -51.76 -26.87
N GLY A 151 -2.43 -53.01 -26.47
CA GLY A 151 -2.08 -53.35 -25.09
C GLY A 151 -0.68 -52.85 -24.73
N ASN A 152 -0.45 -52.44 -23.48
CA ASN A 152 0.88 -52.05 -23.04
C ASN A 152 1.79 -53.27 -22.92
N GLY A 153 3.07 -53.15 -23.24
CA GLY A 153 4.07 -54.16 -22.91
C GLY A 153 4.34 -54.20 -21.41
N GLY A 154 4.52 -55.40 -20.85
CA GLY A 154 4.90 -55.57 -19.45
C GLY A 154 6.35 -55.16 -19.21
N ASN A 155 6.66 -54.60 -18.04
CA ASN A 155 8.04 -54.26 -17.68
C ASN A 155 8.86 -55.52 -17.41
N GLY A 156 10.15 -55.48 -17.72
CA GLY A 156 11.11 -56.51 -17.34
C GLY A 156 11.37 -56.52 -15.84
N GLY A 157 11.62 -57.71 -15.30
CA GLY A 157 11.92 -57.93 -13.90
C GLY A 157 13.34 -57.53 -13.53
N LEU A 158 13.55 -57.07 -12.31
CA LEU A 158 14.88 -56.69 -11.83
C LEU A 158 15.74 -57.93 -11.57
N GLY A 159 17.04 -57.87 -11.83
CA GLY A 159 17.98 -58.92 -11.47
C GLY A 159 18.24 -58.95 -9.95
N GLY A 160 18.35 -60.15 -9.39
CA GLY A 160 18.68 -60.35 -7.98
C GLY A 160 20.15 -60.02 -7.71
N ASN A 161 20.44 -59.25 -6.68
CA ASN A 161 21.82 -59.05 -6.20
C ASN A 161 22.49 -60.36 -5.76
N GLY A 162 23.81 -60.46 -5.94
CA GLY A 162 24.61 -61.53 -5.39
C GLY A 162 24.78 -61.43 -3.87
N GLY A 163 24.84 -62.58 -3.22
CA GLY A 163 25.03 -62.70 -1.77
C GLY A 163 26.47 -62.36 -1.38
N PRO A 164 26.72 -61.73 -0.23
CA PRO A 164 28.08 -61.46 0.23
C PRO A 164 28.79 -62.75 0.63
N GLY A 165 30.11 -62.80 0.44
CA GLY A 165 30.96 -63.88 0.91
C GLY A 165 31.17 -63.84 2.42
N GLY A 166 31.32 -65.00 3.03
CA GLY A 166 31.56 -65.15 4.46
C GLY A 166 32.97 -64.73 4.86
N ARG A 167 33.14 -64.19 6.08
CA ARG A 167 34.46 -63.82 6.59
C ARG A 167 35.31 -65.07 6.83
N GLY A 168 36.61 -65.02 6.55
CA GLY A 168 37.55 -66.08 6.95
C GLY A 168 37.73 -66.14 8.47
N GLY A 169 37.96 -67.33 9.00
CA GLY A 169 38.21 -67.53 10.42
C GLY A 169 39.55 -66.96 10.84
N ASP A 170 39.65 -66.38 12.02
CA ASP A 170 40.93 -65.87 12.53
C ASP A 170 41.87 -67.04 12.87
N GLY A 171 43.16 -66.85 12.70
CA GLY A 171 44.19 -67.81 13.09
C GLY A 171 44.37 -67.86 14.61
N TYR A 172 44.75 -69.03 15.13
CA TYR A 172 44.87 -69.22 16.56
C TYR A 172 46.16 -68.58 17.12
N ARG A 173 46.14 -68.06 18.35
CA ARG A 173 47.35 -67.50 18.98
C ARG A 173 48.38 -68.61 19.27
N GLY A 174 49.66 -68.37 18.99
CA GLY A 174 50.72 -69.33 19.31
C GLY A 174 50.85 -69.56 20.82
N GLY A 175 51.21 -70.79 21.22
CA GLY A 175 51.65 -71.07 22.59
C GLY A 175 53.03 -70.48 22.87
N ALA A 176 53.49 -70.47 24.13
CA ALA A 176 54.77 -69.84 24.49
C ALA A 176 55.94 -70.38 23.66
N GLY A 177 56.49 -69.54 22.77
CA GLY A 177 57.55 -69.90 21.82
C GLY A 177 57.08 -70.30 20.40
N ASP A 178 55.78 -70.47 20.17
CA ASP A 178 55.22 -70.86 18.86
C ASP A 178 54.71 -69.67 18.04
N ALA A 179 54.74 -69.83 16.72
CA ALA A 179 54.13 -68.90 15.78
C ALA A 179 52.59 -68.93 15.87
N GLY A 180 51.96 -67.78 15.62
CA GLY A 180 50.51 -67.71 15.47
C GLY A 180 50.03 -68.40 14.19
N GLY A 181 48.85 -69.02 14.23
CA GLY A 181 48.22 -69.60 13.03
C GLY A 181 47.79 -68.50 12.05
N ASN A 182 47.83 -68.77 10.75
CA ASN A 182 47.38 -67.79 9.75
C ASN A 182 45.85 -67.63 9.79
N GLY A 183 45.34 -66.44 9.47
CA GLY A 183 43.92 -66.25 9.22
C GLY A 183 43.46 -66.95 7.95
N GLY A 184 42.23 -67.45 7.96
CA GLY A 184 41.59 -68.03 6.77
C GLY A 184 41.19 -66.94 5.79
N CYS A 185 41.24 -67.22 4.48
CA CYS A 185 40.78 -66.26 3.48
C CYS A 185 39.26 -66.04 3.58
N GLY A 186 38.78 -64.85 3.22
CA GLY A 186 37.35 -64.60 3.05
C GLY A 186 36.76 -65.34 1.86
N GLY A 187 35.48 -65.66 1.93
CA GLY A 187 34.69 -66.18 0.82
C GLY A 187 34.45 -65.11 -0.24
N ARG A 188 34.36 -65.49 -1.51
CA ARG A 188 34.02 -64.56 -2.60
C ARG A 188 32.56 -64.14 -2.49
N GLY A 189 32.22 -62.94 -2.91
CA GLY A 189 30.81 -62.57 -3.11
C GLY A 189 30.23 -63.28 -4.32
N GLY A 190 28.94 -63.59 -4.28
CA GLY A 190 28.23 -64.13 -5.43
C GLY A 190 27.94 -63.06 -6.48
N ASN A 191 27.75 -63.44 -7.72
CA ASN A 191 27.43 -62.50 -8.80
C ASN A 191 25.97 -62.05 -8.73
N GLY A 192 25.67 -60.83 -9.19
CA GLY A 192 24.29 -60.39 -9.41
C GLY A 192 23.69 -61.02 -10.67
N GLY A 193 22.37 -61.17 -10.70
CA GLY A 193 21.61 -61.60 -11.88
C GLY A 193 21.34 -60.44 -12.84
N CYS A 194 21.08 -60.76 -14.10
CA CYS A 194 20.72 -59.80 -15.14
C CYS A 194 19.27 -59.29 -14.95
N GLY A 195 18.97 -58.10 -15.46
CA GLY A 195 17.58 -57.64 -15.55
C GLY A 195 16.89 -58.28 -16.76
N GLY A 196 15.59 -58.56 -16.64
CA GLY A 196 14.79 -59.07 -17.75
C GLY A 196 14.37 -57.97 -18.73
N ASP A 197 14.16 -58.30 -19.99
CA ASP A 197 13.72 -57.35 -21.02
C ASP A 197 12.27 -56.91 -20.81
N GLY A 198 11.94 -55.68 -21.21
CA GLY A 198 10.58 -55.18 -21.29
C GLY A 198 9.83 -55.77 -22.50
N GLY A 199 8.54 -56.04 -22.34
CA GLY A 199 7.68 -56.49 -23.42
C GLY A 199 7.37 -55.39 -24.43
N ASN A 200 7.19 -55.74 -25.69
CA ASN A 200 6.77 -54.80 -26.73
C ASN A 200 5.33 -54.35 -26.50
N ALA A 201 5.02 -53.13 -26.92
CA ALA A 201 3.64 -52.66 -27.01
C ALA A 201 2.86 -53.40 -28.12
N GLY A 202 1.54 -53.49 -27.95
CA GLY A 202 0.62 -53.85 -29.02
C GLY A 202 0.29 -52.64 -29.90
N ALA A 203 0.00 -52.90 -31.17
CA ALA A 203 -0.45 -51.88 -32.12
C ALA A 203 -1.91 -51.48 -31.89
N GLY A 204 -2.25 -50.24 -32.24
CA GLY A 204 -3.65 -49.78 -32.29
C GLY A 204 -4.42 -50.41 -33.47
N GLY A 205 -5.74 -50.46 -33.35
CA GLY A 205 -6.62 -51.10 -34.33
C GLY A 205 -6.97 -50.19 -35.50
N HIS A 206 -7.23 -50.77 -36.66
CA HIS A 206 -7.79 -50.08 -37.81
C HIS A 206 -9.31 -50.17 -37.75
N VAL A 207 -9.98 -49.02 -37.62
CA VAL A 207 -11.42 -48.93 -37.43
C VAL A 207 -12.06 -48.17 -38.59
N GLN A 208 -13.08 -48.75 -39.19
CA GLN A 208 -13.93 -48.08 -40.18
C GLN A 208 -15.34 -47.90 -39.61
N VAL A 209 -15.83 -46.66 -39.62
CA VAL A 209 -17.19 -46.31 -39.19
C VAL A 209 -18.02 -45.99 -40.43
N GLN A 210 -19.11 -46.72 -40.61
CA GLN A 210 -20.03 -46.59 -41.73
C GLN A 210 -21.39 -46.10 -41.25
N SER A 211 -22.01 -45.21 -42.02
CA SER A 211 -23.38 -44.75 -41.78
C SER A 211 -24.02 -44.31 -43.08
N ALA A 212 -25.32 -44.59 -43.26
CA ALA A 212 -26.10 -43.94 -44.31
C ALA A 212 -26.43 -42.48 -43.96
N ASP A 213 -26.47 -42.16 -42.66
CA ASP A 213 -26.62 -40.79 -42.16
C ASP A 213 -25.29 -40.28 -41.57
N PRO A 214 -24.51 -39.47 -42.31
CA PRO A 214 -23.24 -38.92 -41.83
C PRO A 214 -23.37 -38.07 -40.56
N ARG A 215 -24.56 -37.58 -40.20
CA ARG A 215 -24.77 -36.81 -38.95
C ARG A 215 -24.43 -37.64 -37.70
N LEU A 216 -24.62 -38.96 -37.78
CA LEU A 216 -24.38 -39.89 -36.66
C LEU A 216 -22.90 -39.99 -36.27
N PHE A 217 -21.96 -39.64 -37.16
CA PHE A 217 -20.53 -39.62 -36.84
C PHE A 217 -20.19 -38.64 -35.71
N MET A 218 -21.02 -37.59 -35.49
CA MET A 218 -20.82 -36.69 -34.35
C MET A 218 -21.01 -37.37 -33.00
N LEU A 219 -21.67 -38.52 -32.94
CA LEU A 219 -21.97 -39.25 -31.69
C LEU A 219 -20.79 -40.10 -31.19
N ILE A 220 -19.79 -40.32 -32.04
CA ILE A 220 -18.67 -41.23 -31.79
C ILE A 220 -17.36 -40.47 -31.69
N GLU A 221 -16.56 -40.86 -30.70
CA GLU A 221 -15.15 -40.50 -30.58
C GLU A 221 -14.32 -41.78 -30.47
N MET A 222 -13.11 -41.74 -31.01
CA MET A 222 -12.31 -42.95 -31.21
C MET A 222 -10.88 -42.76 -30.71
N ASP A 223 -10.36 -43.77 -30.03
CA ASP A 223 -8.98 -43.84 -29.56
C ASP A 223 -8.34 -45.11 -30.13
N CYS A 224 -7.42 -44.95 -31.08
CA CYS A 224 -6.74 -46.04 -31.79
C CYS A 224 -5.22 -45.99 -31.55
N ARG A 225 -4.77 -45.50 -30.41
CA ARG A 225 -3.33 -45.35 -30.12
C ARG A 225 -2.65 -46.71 -29.92
N ALA A 226 -1.35 -46.76 -30.18
CA ALA A 226 -0.52 -47.90 -29.76
C ALA A 226 -0.44 -48.00 -28.23
N GLY A 227 -0.17 -49.21 -27.74
CA GLY A 227 0.21 -49.41 -26.35
C GLY A 227 1.56 -48.77 -26.02
N ARG A 228 1.85 -48.62 -24.72
CA ARG A 228 3.17 -48.21 -24.23
C ARG A 228 4.10 -49.40 -24.19
N LYS A 229 5.37 -49.21 -24.57
CA LYS A 229 6.41 -50.26 -24.43
C LYS A 229 6.73 -50.53 -22.95
N GLY A 230 7.05 -51.78 -22.63
CA GLY A 230 7.56 -52.15 -21.32
C GLY A 230 9.01 -51.68 -21.14
N GLN A 231 9.37 -51.24 -19.93
CA GLN A 231 10.75 -50.87 -19.59
C GLN A 231 11.57 -52.11 -19.26
N GLY A 232 12.85 -52.13 -19.65
CA GLY A 232 13.78 -53.19 -19.25
C GLY A 232 14.11 -53.15 -17.75
N GLY A 233 14.25 -54.32 -17.13
CA GLY A 233 14.66 -54.44 -15.73
C GLY A 233 16.15 -54.15 -15.53
N THR A 234 16.53 -53.61 -14.37
CA THR A 234 17.95 -53.36 -14.08
C THR A 234 18.65 -54.62 -13.56
N CYS A 235 19.93 -54.79 -13.83
CA CYS A 235 20.71 -55.90 -13.28
C CYS A 235 20.98 -55.76 -11.77
N GLY A 236 21.14 -56.90 -11.11
CA GLY A 236 21.53 -56.98 -9.71
C GLY A 236 23.02 -56.71 -9.52
N SER A 237 23.37 -56.09 -8.39
CA SER A 237 24.77 -55.88 -8.02
C SER A 237 25.45 -57.17 -7.55
N GLY A 238 26.74 -57.32 -7.80
CA GLY A 238 27.54 -58.40 -7.23
C GLY A 238 27.66 -58.27 -5.70
N GLY A 239 27.67 -59.42 -5.03
CA GLY A 239 27.88 -59.53 -3.60
C GLY A 239 29.30 -59.13 -3.20
N ARG A 240 29.46 -58.60 -2.00
CA ARG A 240 30.80 -58.24 -1.51
C ARG A 240 31.62 -59.48 -1.17
N GLY A 241 32.92 -59.43 -1.41
CA GLY A 241 33.83 -60.44 -0.86
C GLY A 241 33.86 -60.39 0.66
N GLY A 242 33.90 -61.54 1.31
CA GLY A 242 34.08 -61.67 2.74
C GLY A 242 35.49 -61.26 3.13
N LYS A 243 35.67 -60.69 4.32
CA LYS A 243 37.01 -60.30 4.78
C LYS A 243 37.84 -61.51 5.15
N GLY A 244 39.16 -61.44 5.00
CA GLY A 244 40.08 -62.41 5.57
C GLY A 244 40.01 -62.42 7.09
N GLY A 245 40.29 -63.59 7.67
CA GLY A 245 40.53 -63.73 9.08
C GLY A 245 41.89 -63.12 9.44
N ARG A 246 42.04 -62.62 10.65
CA ARG A 246 43.32 -62.10 11.15
C ARG A 246 44.26 -63.24 11.48
N GLY A 247 45.54 -63.07 11.28
CA GLY A 247 46.56 -63.97 11.79
C GLY A 247 46.61 -63.96 13.31
N GLY A 248 46.93 -65.11 13.89
CA GLY A 248 47.11 -65.27 15.32
C GLY A 248 48.35 -64.53 15.81
N SER A 249 48.27 -63.94 16.98
CA SER A 249 49.43 -63.35 17.65
C SER A 249 50.44 -64.45 18.04
N PRO A 250 51.75 -64.17 18.02
CA PRO A 250 52.78 -65.11 18.44
C PRO A 250 52.73 -65.32 19.96
N GLY A 251 53.22 -66.45 20.44
CA GLY A 251 53.22 -66.75 21.88
C GLY A 251 54.45 -66.30 22.65
N GLY A 252 55.43 -65.65 22.01
CA GLY A 252 56.63 -65.11 22.66
C GLY A 252 57.25 -63.97 21.83
N GLU A 253 58.16 -63.17 22.43
CA GLU A 253 58.73 -61.95 21.82
C GLU A 253 59.48 -62.21 20.50
N ASP A 254 60.02 -63.42 20.31
CA ASP A 254 60.80 -63.82 19.13
C ASP A 254 60.02 -64.64 18.08
N ALA A 255 58.77 -65.01 18.35
CA ALA A 255 57.99 -65.85 17.43
C ALA A 255 57.21 -64.99 16.40
N PRO A 256 57.10 -65.42 15.13
CA PRO A 256 56.38 -64.65 14.12
C PRO A 256 54.85 -64.75 14.31
N SER A 257 54.15 -63.64 14.07
CA SER A 257 52.69 -63.62 13.98
C SER A 257 52.22 -64.44 12.77
N GLY A 258 51.04 -65.04 12.88
CA GLY A 258 50.35 -65.54 11.70
C GLY A 258 50.05 -64.39 10.74
N SER A 259 50.06 -64.68 9.44
CA SER A 259 49.60 -63.74 8.41
C SER A 259 48.08 -63.65 8.41
N ASP A 260 47.55 -62.45 8.16
CA ASP A 260 46.12 -62.27 7.89
C ASP A 260 45.74 -63.01 6.59
N GLY A 261 44.58 -63.66 6.61
CA GLY A 261 43.97 -64.20 5.39
C GLY A 261 43.62 -63.08 4.42
N SER A 262 43.64 -63.38 3.13
CA SER A 262 43.19 -62.41 2.12
C SER A 262 41.68 -62.23 2.14
N ASP A 263 41.22 -61.01 1.84
CA ASP A 263 39.81 -60.73 1.55
C ASP A 263 39.38 -61.51 0.29
N GLY A 264 38.14 -61.99 0.30
CA GLY A 264 37.51 -62.59 -0.87
C GLY A 264 37.26 -61.53 -1.95
N ALA A 265 37.24 -61.96 -3.20
CA ALA A 265 36.87 -61.08 -4.31
C ALA A 265 35.38 -60.71 -4.24
N TYR A 266 35.04 -59.50 -4.68
CA TYR A 266 33.66 -59.12 -4.95
C TYR A 266 33.10 -59.96 -6.09
N GLY A 267 31.83 -60.31 -6.01
CA GLY A 267 31.09 -60.85 -7.14
C GLY A 267 30.91 -59.79 -8.21
N ASN A 268 30.76 -60.22 -9.45
CA ASN A 268 30.48 -59.32 -10.57
C ASN A 268 29.02 -58.87 -10.52
N ASN A 269 28.74 -57.65 -10.97
CA ASN A 269 27.37 -57.23 -11.25
C ASN A 269 26.78 -58.11 -12.37
N GLY A 270 25.45 -58.20 -12.40
CA GLY A 270 24.73 -58.84 -13.51
C GLY A 270 25.12 -58.20 -14.83
N HIS A 271 25.26 -59.03 -15.85
CA HIS A 271 25.98 -58.64 -17.06
C HIS A 271 25.24 -57.59 -17.90
N ASN A 272 23.91 -57.59 -17.90
CA ASN A 272 23.12 -56.63 -18.66
C ASN A 272 21.84 -56.21 -17.91
N ASN A 273 21.50 -54.93 -18.05
CA ASN A 273 20.10 -54.51 -17.88
C ASN A 273 19.29 -55.09 -19.04
N GLY A 274 18.02 -55.38 -18.78
CA GLY A 274 17.08 -55.72 -19.83
C GLY A 274 16.90 -54.56 -20.80
N GLN A 275 16.62 -54.89 -22.05
CA GLN A 275 16.26 -53.92 -23.07
C GLN A 275 14.82 -53.47 -22.87
N ASP A 276 14.53 -52.20 -23.15
CA ASP A 276 13.15 -51.76 -23.29
C ASP A 276 12.48 -52.49 -24.46
N GLY A 277 11.18 -52.74 -24.34
CA GLY A 277 10.37 -53.24 -25.45
C GLY A 277 10.25 -52.24 -26.60
N LEU A 278 9.74 -52.70 -27.73
CA LEU A 278 9.48 -51.86 -28.90
C LEU A 278 8.15 -51.12 -28.79
N THR A 279 8.12 -49.88 -29.27
CA THR A 279 6.88 -49.12 -29.49
C THR A 279 6.18 -49.66 -30.74
N ALA A 280 4.88 -49.86 -30.67
CA ALA A 280 4.07 -50.28 -31.82
C ALA A 280 3.47 -49.09 -32.58
N ASN A 281 2.94 -49.37 -33.77
CA ASN A 281 2.27 -48.35 -34.58
C ASN A 281 0.87 -48.06 -34.03
N SER A 282 0.47 -46.79 -34.09
CA SER A 282 -0.93 -46.44 -33.84
C SER A 282 -1.80 -46.95 -34.99
N GLY A 283 -3.04 -47.27 -34.66
CA GLY A 283 -4.06 -47.63 -35.63
C GLY A 283 -4.55 -46.43 -36.43
N SER A 284 -5.59 -46.64 -37.22
CA SER A 284 -6.21 -45.58 -38.03
C SER A 284 -7.72 -45.64 -37.92
N ILE A 285 -8.37 -44.49 -38.08
CA ILE A 285 -9.81 -44.40 -38.25
C ILE A 285 -10.16 -43.93 -39.66
N GLN A 286 -11.22 -44.50 -40.22
CA GLN A 286 -11.87 -44.03 -41.44
C GLN A 286 -13.38 -43.91 -41.20
N TYR A 287 -13.96 -42.82 -41.66
CA TYR A 287 -15.40 -42.62 -41.71
C TYR A 287 -15.87 -42.77 -43.15
N ALA A 288 -16.96 -43.48 -43.36
CA ALA A 288 -17.46 -43.78 -44.69
C ALA A 288 -18.99 -43.61 -44.76
N VAL A 289 -19.46 -42.76 -45.66
CA VAL A 289 -20.89 -42.65 -45.97
C VAL A 289 -21.26 -43.76 -46.94
N VAL A 290 -22.33 -44.49 -46.65
CA VAL A 290 -22.84 -45.53 -47.53
C VAL A 290 -24.21 -45.17 -48.09
N ASP A 291 -24.50 -45.59 -49.32
CA ASP A 291 -25.84 -45.46 -49.89
C ASP A 291 -26.81 -46.54 -49.35
N ILE A 292 -28.06 -46.52 -49.84
CA ILE A 292 -29.10 -47.50 -49.46
C ILE A 292 -28.77 -48.95 -49.85
N HIS A 293 -27.80 -49.16 -50.73
CA HIS A 293 -27.33 -50.47 -51.17
C HIS A 293 -26.05 -50.89 -50.44
N GLY A 294 -25.54 -50.05 -49.53
CA GLY A 294 -24.30 -50.28 -48.78
C GLY A 294 -23.02 -49.91 -49.54
N ASN A 295 -23.11 -49.27 -50.70
CA ASN A 295 -21.93 -48.81 -51.43
C ASN A 295 -21.35 -47.57 -50.76
N ILE A 296 -20.03 -47.51 -50.61
CA ILE A 296 -19.36 -46.34 -50.06
C ILE A 296 -19.39 -45.20 -51.09
N ILE A 297 -19.98 -44.07 -50.73
CA ILE A 297 -20.07 -42.87 -51.58
C ILE A 297 -19.11 -41.76 -51.14
N GLU A 298 -18.61 -41.82 -49.91
CA GLU A 298 -17.65 -40.85 -49.39
C GLU A 298 -16.79 -41.49 -48.30
N ILE A 299 -15.49 -41.16 -48.25
CA ILE A 299 -14.56 -41.59 -47.21
C ILE A 299 -13.76 -40.39 -46.70
N GLY A 300 -13.59 -40.28 -45.38
CA GLY A 300 -12.71 -39.33 -44.74
C GLY A 300 -11.86 -39.98 -43.64
N SER A 301 -10.65 -39.47 -43.42
CA SER A 301 -9.79 -39.88 -42.30
C SER A 301 -10.22 -39.26 -40.95
N ASP A 302 -11.14 -38.29 -41.00
CA ASP A 302 -11.80 -37.66 -39.86
C ASP A 302 -13.20 -37.20 -40.30
N LYS A 303 -14.04 -36.74 -39.37
CA LYS A 303 -15.37 -36.18 -39.65
C LYS A 303 -15.29 -34.75 -40.19
N TYR A 304 -16.44 -34.18 -40.52
CA TYR A 304 -16.58 -32.76 -40.84
C TYR A 304 -16.32 -31.88 -39.60
N HIS A 305 -15.84 -30.66 -39.82
CA HIS A 305 -15.56 -29.70 -38.76
C HIS A 305 -15.97 -28.31 -39.24
N VAL A 306 -16.98 -27.70 -38.62
CA VAL A 306 -17.40 -26.34 -38.99
C VAL A 306 -16.62 -25.31 -38.19
N SER A 307 -15.97 -24.41 -38.92
CA SER A 307 -15.30 -23.24 -38.34
C SER A 307 -15.97 -21.96 -38.81
N VAL A 308 -16.34 -21.09 -37.88
CA VAL A 308 -16.83 -19.72 -38.19
C VAL A 308 -15.65 -18.78 -37.99
N TYR A 309 -15.36 -17.95 -38.99
CA TYR A 309 -14.17 -17.09 -38.96
C TYR A 309 -14.49 -15.60 -39.19
N GLY A 310 -15.76 -15.24 -39.38
CA GLY A 310 -16.19 -13.85 -39.38
C GLY A 310 -17.69 -13.69 -39.53
N TYR A 311 -18.19 -12.55 -39.09
CA TYR A 311 -19.54 -12.07 -39.31
C TYR A 311 -19.53 -10.54 -39.22
N THR A 312 -20.60 -9.90 -39.67
CA THR A 312 -20.74 -8.45 -39.59
C THR A 312 -21.86 -8.10 -38.63
N ILE A 313 -21.62 -7.11 -37.77
CA ILE A 313 -22.62 -6.60 -36.84
C ILE A 313 -22.98 -5.18 -37.27
N HIS A 314 -24.28 -4.91 -37.32
CA HIS A 314 -24.82 -3.59 -37.62
C HIS A 314 -25.87 -3.23 -36.57
N ASP A 315 -25.84 -2.01 -36.07
CA ASP A 315 -26.89 -1.49 -35.19
C ASP A 315 -28.19 -1.22 -35.99
N GLU A 316 -29.33 -1.20 -35.32
CA GLU A 316 -30.65 -1.07 -35.96
C GLU A 316 -30.81 0.23 -36.78
N ASN A 317 -30.16 1.32 -36.37
CA ASN A 317 -30.36 2.64 -36.97
C ASN A 317 -29.15 3.14 -37.79
N ASN A 318 -28.11 2.30 -37.94
CA ASN A 318 -26.82 2.57 -38.57
C ASN A 318 -26.12 3.85 -38.08
N ASP A 319 -26.28 4.20 -36.80
CA ASP A 319 -25.63 5.37 -36.21
C ASP A 319 -24.24 5.11 -35.64
N GLY A 320 -23.80 3.84 -35.69
CA GLY A 320 -22.50 3.36 -35.21
C GLY A 320 -22.44 3.20 -33.69
N ILE A 321 -23.56 3.37 -32.98
CA ILE A 321 -23.66 3.25 -31.52
C ILE A 321 -24.59 2.11 -31.16
N TYR A 322 -24.09 1.20 -30.33
CA TYR A 322 -24.88 0.12 -29.75
C TYR A 322 -25.46 0.59 -28.42
N GLU A 323 -26.70 1.06 -28.41
CA GLU A 323 -27.35 1.58 -27.20
C GLU A 323 -27.84 0.44 -26.27
N PRO A 324 -27.87 0.64 -24.94
CA PRO A 324 -28.62 -0.23 -24.05
C PRO A 324 -30.11 -0.25 -24.42
N ASN A 325 -30.73 -1.43 -24.40
CA ASN A 325 -32.13 -1.63 -24.81
C ASN A 325 -32.40 -1.36 -26.30
N SER A 326 -31.39 -1.52 -27.16
CA SER A 326 -31.56 -1.48 -28.62
C SER A 326 -31.42 -2.86 -29.26
N ILE A 327 -31.87 -2.95 -30.51
CA ILE A 327 -31.70 -4.11 -31.36
C ILE A 327 -30.43 -3.93 -32.22
N PHE A 328 -29.77 -5.03 -32.54
CA PHE A 328 -28.73 -5.08 -33.55
C PHE A 328 -28.84 -6.36 -34.38
N PHE A 329 -28.27 -6.32 -35.58
CA PHE A 329 -28.33 -7.41 -36.54
C PHE A 329 -26.96 -7.99 -36.79
N ILE A 330 -26.91 -9.32 -36.95
CA ILE A 330 -25.71 -10.04 -37.38
C ILE A 330 -25.98 -10.63 -38.76
N THR A 331 -25.10 -10.33 -39.71
CA THR A 331 -25.21 -10.75 -41.11
C THR A 331 -23.88 -11.26 -41.65
N ASN A 332 -23.90 -11.82 -42.86
CA ASN A 332 -22.71 -12.24 -43.59
C ASN A 332 -21.83 -13.19 -42.77
N VAL A 333 -22.43 -14.17 -42.08
CA VAL A 333 -21.68 -15.13 -41.26
C VAL A 333 -20.89 -16.05 -42.19
N LYS A 334 -19.57 -15.98 -42.11
CA LYS A 334 -18.64 -16.74 -42.94
C LYS A 334 -18.18 -17.97 -42.18
N TRP A 335 -18.42 -19.13 -42.78
CA TRP A 335 -18.02 -20.40 -42.21
C TRP A 335 -17.42 -21.31 -43.28
N ILE A 336 -16.63 -22.27 -42.83
CA ILE A 336 -15.95 -23.26 -43.65
C ILE A 336 -16.03 -24.63 -42.98
N ASN A 337 -16.21 -25.67 -43.77
CA ASN A 337 -16.00 -27.03 -43.30
C ASN A 337 -14.54 -27.42 -43.55
N ASN A 338 -13.71 -27.40 -42.51
CA ASN A 338 -12.29 -27.77 -42.56
C ASN A 338 -12.02 -29.17 -42.00
N GLY A 339 -13.04 -30.02 -41.96
CA GLY A 339 -12.89 -31.45 -41.65
C GLY A 339 -12.43 -32.27 -42.86
N ALA A 340 -12.49 -33.60 -42.75
CA ALA A 340 -12.08 -34.51 -43.81
C ALA A 340 -13.26 -35.17 -44.55
N MET A 341 -14.49 -34.72 -44.29
CA MET A 341 -15.72 -35.13 -44.98
C MET A 341 -16.59 -33.91 -45.27
N ASN A 342 -17.49 -34.02 -46.24
CA ASN A 342 -18.57 -33.09 -46.52
C ASN A 342 -19.47 -32.93 -45.29
N LEU A 343 -19.88 -31.69 -45.03
CA LEU A 343 -20.81 -31.38 -43.96
C LEU A 343 -22.21 -31.83 -44.39
N PRO A 344 -22.92 -32.66 -43.61
CA PRO A 344 -24.32 -32.93 -43.88
C PRO A 344 -25.21 -31.72 -43.56
N SER A 345 -26.31 -31.60 -44.30
CA SER A 345 -27.35 -30.62 -44.00
C SER A 345 -27.95 -30.84 -42.60
N GLY A 346 -28.37 -29.75 -41.96
CA GLY A 346 -29.02 -29.81 -40.64
C GLY A 346 -28.15 -29.37 -39.48
N SER A 347 -26.95 -28.84 -39.74
CA SER A 347 -26.20 -28.09 -38.72
C SER A 347 -26.92 -26.77 -38.45
N ILE A 348 -26.95 -26.34 -37.19
CA ILE A 348 -27.66 -25.15 -36.74
C ILE A 348 -26.63 -24.09 -36.36
N LEU A 349 -26.58 -23.00 -37.10
CA LEU A 349 -25.86 -21.78 -36.74
C LEU A 349 -26.77 -20.88 -35.91
N SER A 350 -26.26 -20.38 -34.79
CA SER A 350 -26.99 -19.53 -33.86
C SER A 350 -26.05 -18.59 -33.11
N PHE A 351 -26.64 -17.58 -32.45
CA PHE A 351 -25.98 -16.71 -31.49
C PHE A 351 -26.70 -16.85 -30.15
N PRO A 352 -26.19 -17.64 -29.19
CA PRO A 352 -26.90 -17.88 -27.94
C PRO A 352 -27.02 -16.60 -27.10
N SER A 353 -28.11 -16.52 -26.35
CA SER A 353 -28.33 -15.45 -25.38
C SER A 353 -27.25 -15.45 -24.29
N THR A 354 -26.94 -14.27 -23.77
CA THR A 354 -25.99 -14.03 -22.68
C THR A 354 -26.66 -13.19 -21.58
N GLU A 355 -25.92 -12.81 -20.54
CA GLU A 355 -26.41 -11.87 -19.52
C GLU A 355 -26.80 -10.49 -20.12
N TYR A 356 -26.21 -10.11 -21.26
CA TYR A 356 -26.36 -8.78 -21.85
C TYR A 356 -27.05 -8.79 -23.21
N ILE A 357 -27.23 -9.95 -23.82
CA ILE A 357 -27.86 -10.10 -25.13
C ILE A 357 -28.96 -11.14 -25.02
N SER A 358 -30.18 -10.77 -25.40
CA SER A 358 -31.25 -11.72 -25.68
C SER A 358 -31.34 -11.96 -27.18
N THR A 359 -31.41 -13.24 -27.55
CA THR A 359 -31.65 -13.74 -28.91
C THR A 359 -32.88 -14.63 -28.87
N ASP A 360 -33.71 -14.59 -29.92
CA ASP A 360 -34.81 -15.55 -30.03
C ASP A 360 -34.23 -16.95 -30.26
N MET A 361 -34.68 -17.94 -29.47
CA MET A 361 -34.24 -19.33 -29.63
C MET A 361 -34.63 -19.92 -30.99
N ASN A 362 -35.62 -19.32 -31.66
CA ASN A 362 -36.02 -19.71 -33.02
C ASN A 362 -35.25 -18.95 -34.11
N ASP A 363 -34.45 -17.96 -33.76
CA ASP A 363 -33.64 -17.20 -34.71
C ASP A 363 -32.32 -17.94 -34.99
N ILE A 364 -32.47 -18.99 -35.79
CA ILE A 364 -31.42 -19.94 -36.15
C ILE A 364 -31.31 -20.07 -37.67
N SER A 365 -30.10 -20.36 -38.16
CA SER A 365 -29.88 -20.72 -39.57
C SER A 365 -29.55 -22.21 -39.69
N ILE A 366 -30.33 -22.93 -40.51
CA ILE A 366 -30.06 -24.33 -40.83
C ILE A 366 -29.09 -24.37 -42.02
N LEU A 367 -27.85 -24.73 -41.73
CA LEU A 367 -26.79 -24.84 -42.73
C LEU A 367 -27.09 -25.98 -43.69
N GLN A 368 -27.00 -25.65 -44.98
CA GLN A 368 -27.00 -26.63 -46.05
C GLN A 368 -25.71 -27.45 -46.05
N GLY A 369 -25.76 -28.63 -46.67
CA GLY A 369 -24.57 -29.44 -46.83
C GLY A 369 -23.49 -28.69 -47.61
N ASN A 370 -22.23 -28.91 -47.27
CA ASN A 370 -21.11 -28.16 -47.85
C ASN A 370 -19.86 -29.02 -48.02
N THR A 371 -19.14 -28.79 -49.11
CA THR A 371 -17.93 -29.55 -49.43
C THR A 371 -16.74 -29.12 -48.56
N ILE A 372 -15.73 -29.99 -48.48
CA ILE A 372 -14.51 -29.72 -47.72
C ILE A 372 -13.83 -28.45 -48.24
N ASN A 373 -13.40 -27.58 -47.33
CA ASN A 373 -12.73 -26.30 -47.57
C ASN A 373 -13.49 -25.28 -48.42
N GLN A 374 -14.77 -25.52 -48.71
CA GLN A 374 -15.61 -24.52 -49.36
C GLN A 374 -16.08 -23.48 -48.34
N VAL A 375 -15.80 -22.21 -48.63
CA VAL A 375 -16.29 -21.07 -47.85
C VAL A 375 -17.74 -20.79 -48.22
N VAL A 376 -18.58 -20.63 -47.21
CA VAL A 376 -19.98 -20.25 -47.36
C VAL A 376 -20.25 -18.97 -46.58
N ILE A 377 -21.03 -18.07 -47.18
CA ILE A 377 -21.58 -16.89 -46.52
C ILE A 377 -23.05 -17.17 -46.27
N ASP A 378 -23.42 -17.26 -45.00
CA ASP A 378 -24.80 -17.44 -44.60
C ASP A 378 -25.58 -16.12 -44.80
N SER A 379 -26.71 -16.23 -45.50
CA SER A 379 -27.57 -15.08 -45.83
C SER A 379 -28.59 -14.76 -44.74
N HIS A 380 -28.72 -15.61 -43.71
CA HIS A 380 -29.62 -15.37 -42.60
C HIS A 380 -29.20 -14.12 -41.82
N GLN A 381 -30.18 -13.32 -41.42
CA GLN A 381 -29.98 -12.14 -40.58
C GLN A 381 -30.45 -12.48 -39.17
N PHE A 382 -29.52 -12.54 -38.23
CA PHE A 382 -29.85 -12.76 -36.82
C PHE A 382 -30.18 -11.43 -36.16
N GLN A 383 -31.25 -11.39 -35.39
CA GLN A 383 -31.68 -10.26 -34.59
C GLN A 383 -31.35 -10.50 -33.11
N CYS A 384 -30.59 -9.58 -32.54
CA CYS A 384 -30.17 -9.61 -31.15
C CYS A 384 -30.67 -8.36 -30.43
N HIS A 385 -31.01 -8.47 -29.15
CA HIS A 385 -31.45 -7.33 -28.33
C HIS A 385 -30.50 -7.15 -27.15
N LEU A 386 -29.97 -5.93 -26.97
CA LEU A 386 -29.11 -5.57 -25.86
C LEU A 386 -29.94 -5.28 -24.62
N HIS A 387 -29.66 -5.94 -23.51
CA HIS A 387 -30.35 -5.67 -22.27
C HIS A 387 -30.05 -4.26 -21.74
N ASP A 388 -31.04 -3.68 -21.06
CA ASP A 388 -30.87 -2.38 -20.44
C ASP A 388 -29.84 -2.42 -19.31
N SER A 389 -29.12 -1.31 -19.13
CA SER A 389 -28.33 -1.08 -17.94
C SER A 389 -29.21 -0.65 -16.79
N ARG A 390 -29.37 -1.52 -15.78
CA ARG A 390 -30.07 -1.15 -14.54
C ARG A 390 -29.35 -0.05 -13.75
N SER A 391 -28.07 0.20 -14.01
CA SER A 391 -27.28 1.22 -13.32
C SER A 391 -26.88 2.36 -14.26
N VAL A 392 -27.11 3.59 -13.78
CA VAL A 392 -26.64 4.84 -14.40
C VAL A 392 -25.15 4.99 -14.12
N SER A 393 -24.39 5.47 -15.09
CA SER A 393 -22.97 5.76 -14.89
C SER A 393 -22.77 7.03 -14.07
N VAL A 394 -22.06 6.93 -12.94
CA VAL A 394 -21.74 8.06 -12.06
C VAL A 394 -20.32 8.53 -12.34
N ASN A 395 -20.15 9.83 -12.56
CA ASN A 395 -18.86 10.51 -12.78
C ASN A 395 -18.07 10.02 -14.01
N ARG A 396 -18.73 9.35 -14.95
CA ARG A 396 -18.16 8.91 -16.24
C ARG A 396 -19.28 8.61 -17.25
N PRO A 397 -18.99 8.62 -18.56
CA PRO A 397 -19.93 8.14 -19.57
C PRO A 397 -20.20 6.65 -19.40
N TYR A 398 -21.38 6.20 -19.82
CA TYR A 398 -21.72 4.78 -19.83
C TYR A 398 -20.96 4.05 -20.95
N LEU A 399 -20.21 3.02 -20.58
CA LEU A 399 -19.53 2.13 -21.52
C LEU A 399 -19.52 0.71 -20.94
N ARG A 400 -20.00 -0.25 -21.73
CA ARG A 400 -19.96 -1.68 -21.41
C ARG A 400 -19.47 -2.48 -22.60
N HIS A 401 -18.55 -3.41 -22.36
CA HIS A 401 -18.07 -4.34 -23.38
C HIS A 401 -18.93 -5.60 -23.39
N VAL A 402 -19.61 -5.87 -24.50
CA VAL A 402 -20.52 -7.00 -24.67
C VAL A 402 -19.93 -7.97 -25.68
N LYS A 403 -19.86 -9.27 -25.35
CA LYS A 403 -19.36 -10.30 -26.28
C LYS A 403 -20.52 -10.95 -27.02
N VAL A 404 -20.46 -10.90 -28.35
CA VAL A 404 -21.31 -11.67 -29.26
C VAL A 404 -20.51 -12.90 -29.68
N THR A 405 -21.07 -14.10 -29.55
CA THR A 405 -20.36 -15.36 -29.88
C THR A 405 -21.21 -16.19 -30.82
N SER A 406 -20.65 -16.64 -31.93
CA SER A 406 -21.31 -17.60 -32.82
C SER A 406 -21.21 -19.02 -32.29
N GLU A 407 -22.21 -19.84 -32.55
CA GLU A 407 -22.18 -21.27 -32.28
C GLU A 407 -22.81 -22.05 -33.45
N VAL A 408 -22.11 -23.05 -33.95
CA VAL A 408 -22.66 -24.05 -34.87
C VAL A 408 -22.75 -25.38 -34.14
N THR A 409 -23.94 -25.97 -34.15
CA THR A 409 -24.18 -27.28 -33.56
C THR A 409 -24.69 -28.26 -34.61
N LEU A 410 -24.38 -29.55 -34.46
CA LEU A 410 -25.04 -30.63 -35.19
C LEU A 410 -25.43 -31.70 -34.18
N LEU A 411 -26.70 -32.10 -34.19
CA LEU A 411 -27.26 -33.01 -33.18
C LEU A 411 -26.99 -32.50 -31.74
N ASN A 412 -27.19 -31.20 -31.50
CA ASN A 412 -26.88 -30.49 -30.25
C ASN A 412 -25.40 -30.54 -29.81
N ARG A 413 -24.49 -30.92 -30.72
CA ARG A 413 -23.06 -30.92 -30.46
C ARG A 413 -22.39 -29.76 -31.14
N LEU A 414 -21.77 -28.92 -30.33
CA LEU A 414 -21.01 -27.76 -30.76
C LEU A 414 -19.75 -28.18 -31.54
N PHE A 415 -19.55 -27.56 -32.71
CA PHE A 415 -18.25 -27.55 -33.36
C PHE A 415 -17.33 -26.56 -32.66
N THR A 416 -16.17 -27.00 -32.16
CA THR A 416 -15.28 -26.12 -31.39
C THR A 416 -14.74 -24.95 -32.22
N GLY A 417 -14.49 -25.14 -33.52
CA GLY A 417 -14.08 -24.09 -34.44
C GLY A 417 -15.17 -23.06 -34.75
N SER A 418 -16.43 -23.32 -34.38
CA SER A 418 -17.54 -22.39 -34.65
C SER A 418 -17.66 -21.23 -33.66
N LYS A 419 -16.89 -21.29 -32.55
CA LYS A 419 -16.89 -20.25 -31.52
C LYS A 419 -15.92 -19.11 -31.86
N ILE A 420 -16.42 -18.10 -32.56
CA ILE A 420 -15.74 -16.82 -32.71
C ILE A 420 -16.54 -15.74 -31.98
N SER A 421 -15.82 -14.89 -31.24
CA SER A 421 -16.42 -13.82 -30.44
C SER A 421 -15.94 -12.44 -30.86
N THR A 422 -16.87 -11.51 -31.01
CA THR A 422 -16.61 -10.10 -31.27
C THR A 422 -17.10 -9.29 -30.08
N THR A 423 -16.30 -8.30 -29.66
CA THR A 423 -16.67 -7.41 -28.55
C THR A 423 -17.30 -6.14 -29.11
N LEU A 424 -18.51 -5.84 -28.66
CA LEU A 424 -19.25 -4.62 -28.94
C LEU A 424 -19.10 -3.62 -27.77
N ASN A 425 -19.01 -2.33 -28.10
CA ASN A 425 -19.04 -1.26 -27.12
C ASN A 425 -20.49 -0.75 -27.00
N CYS A 426 -21.17 -1.21 -25.95
CA CYS A 426 -22.50 -0.74 -25.60
C CYS A 426 -22.38 0.59 -24.85
N GLN A 427 -22.89 1.67 -25.44
CA GLN A 427 -22.75 3.05 -24.95
C GLN A 427 -23.90 3.94 -25.43
N TYR A 428 -24.13 5.08 -24.78
CA TYR A 428 -25.10 6.07 -25.26
C TYR A 428 -24.45 7.06 -26.26
N PRO A 429 -25.23 7.59 -27.22
CA PRO A 429 -24.72 8.47 -28.28
C PRO A 429 -24.33 9.87 -27.79
N ILE A 430 -24.84 10.29 -26.63
CA ILE A 430 -24.56 11.59 -26.00
C ILE A 430 -23.82 11.37 -24.68
N GLN A 431 -22.77 12.14 -24.45
CA GLN A 431 -21.93 12.02 -23.25
C GLN A 431 -21.54 13.39 -22.69
N ILE A 432 -21.40 13.49 -21.37
CA ILE A 432 -20.78 14.66 -20.75
C ILE A 432 -19.26 14.49 -20.82
N THR A 433 -18.59 15.36 -21.58
CA THR A 433 -17.12 15.28 -21.76
C THR A 433 -16.36 16.19 -20.82
N LYS A 434 -16.94 17.34 -20.46
CA LYS A 434 -16.31 18.32 -19.58
C LYS A 434 -17.38 19.07 -18.80
N ILE A 435 -17.11 19.29 -17.51
CA ILE A 435 -17.85 20.21 -16.66
C ILE A 435 -16.84 21.19 -16.08
N GLU A 436 -16.99 22.46 -16.38
CA GLU A 436 -16.25 23.55 -15.75
C GLU A 436 -17.22 24.23 -14.79
N ILE A 437 -17.15 23.87 -13.52
CA ILE A 437 -17.85 24.50 -12.41
C ILE A 437 -16.80 24.98 -11.42
N PRO A 438 -16.93 26.15 -10.80
CA PRO A 438 -16.00 26.58 -9.77
C PRO A 438 -15.95 25.55 -8.64
N THR A 439 -14.74 25.21 -8.20
CA THR A 439 -14.53 24.36 -7.01
C THR A 439 -14.70 25.15 -5.71
N TYR A 440 -14.66 26.48 -5.79
CA TYR A 440 -14.80 27.39 -4.65
C TYR A 440 -15.63 28.63 -5.03
N LEU A 441 -16.45 29.11 -4.09
CA LEU A 441 -17.19 30.36 -4.21
C LEU A 441 -17.25 31.09 -2.88
N GLY A 442 -17.13 32.42 -2.92
CA GLY A 442 -17.41 33.29 -1.79
C GLY A 442 -18.90 33.68 -1.69
N PRO A 443 -19.39 34.05 -0.49
CA PRO A 443 -20.77 34.52 -0.32
C PRO A 443 -21.07 35.71 -1.23
N GLY A 444 -22.21 35.67 -1.92
CA GLY A 444 -22.63 36.69 -2.87
C GLY A 444 -21.93 36.63 -4.23
N GLU A 445 -20.95 35.73 -4.43
CA GLU A 445 -20.21 35.64 -5.68
C GLU A 445 -20.97 34.87 -6.75
N GLN A 446 -20.71 35.27 -7.99
CA GLN A 446 -21.32 34.71 -9.18
C GLN A 446 -20.23 34.14 -10.09
N SER A 447 -20.49 32.98 -10.67
CA SER A 447 -19.57 32.31 -11.58
C SER A 447 -20.33 31.54 -12.66
N SER A 448 -19.67 31.25 -13.78
CA SER A 448 -20.26 30.51 -14.87
C SER A 448 -20.02 29.02 -14.74
N VAL A 449 -21.06 28.23 -14.99
CA VAL A 449 -20.98 26.79 -15.18
C VAL A 449 -21.01 26.50 -16.67
N ILE A 450 -20.08 25.66 -17.14
CA ILE A 450 -19.98 25.25 -18.54
C ILE A 450 -20.03 23.73 -18.61
N ILE A 451 -20.97 23.21 -19.40
CA ILE A 451 -21.13 21.78 -19.63
C ILE A 451 -20.94 21.49 -21.12
N ASN A 452 -20.08 20.52 -21.44
CA ASN A 452 -19.82 20.08 -22.80
C ASN A 452 -20.49 18.71 -23.05
N PHE A 453 -21.51 18.72 -23.90
CA PHE A 453 -22.19 17.51 -24.38
C PHE A 453 -21.61 17.12 -25.73
N LYS A 454 -21.05 15.91 -25.83
CA LYS A 454 -20.50 15.39 -27.08
C LYS A 454 -21.46 14.37 -27.69
N ASN A 455 -21.76 14.54 -28.97
CA ASN A 455 -22.41 13.54 -29.78
C ASN A 455 -21.36 12.67 -30.46
N ILE A 456 -21.34 11.37 -30.11
CA ILE A 456 -20.38 10.40 -30.65
C ILE A 456 -20.99 9.51 -31.75
N SER A 457 -22.26 9.72 -32.10
CA SER A 457 -22.94 8.99 -33.18
C SER A 457 -22.72 9.64 -34.55
N THR A 458 -23.26 9.01 -35.60
CA THR A 458 -23.36 9.60 -36.94
C THR A 458 -24.67 10.37 -37.19
N ARG A 459 -25.58 10.43 -36.21
CA ARG A 459 -26.89 11.09 -36.31
C ARG A 459 -26.92 12.42 -35.54
N VAL A 460 -27.87 13.28 -35.88
CA VAL A 460 -28.12 14.54 -35.17
C VAL A 460 -29.00 14.27 -33.95
N TYR A 461 -28.72 14.94 -32.83
CA TYR A 461 -29.54 14.92 -31.61
C TYR A 461 -29.89 16.34 -31.15
N GLY A 462 -30.90 16.51 -30.28
CA GLY A 462 -31.42 17.81 -29.86
C GLY A 462 -32.88 18.04 -30.27
N GLU A 463 -33.40 19.26 -30.18
CA GLU A 463 -34.79 19.58 -30.53
C GLU A 463 -34.91 20.08 -31.98
N CYS A 464 -34.73 19.18 -32.96
CA CYS A 464 -34.91 19.49 -34.38
C CYS A 464 -35.70 18.39 -35.12
N LEU A 465 -36.26 18.72 -36.29
CA LEU A 465 -37.10 17.80 -37.10
C LEU A 465 -36.40 16.48 -37.47
N ASN A 466 -35.07 16.49 -37.60
CA ASN A 466 -34.27 15.33 -37.99
C ASN A 466 -33.54 14.67 -36.81
N SER A 467 -33.86 15.06 -35.58
CA SER A 467 -33.20 14.57 -34.38
C SER A 467 -33.53 13.09 -34.12
N ALA A 468 -32.52 12.33 -33.69
CA ALA A 468 -32.68 10.98 -33.18
C ALA A 468 -33.17 10.92 -31.72
N GLY A 469 -33.32 12.07 -31.05
CA GLY A 469 -33.86 12.15 -29.69
C GLY A 469 -33.60 13.52 -29.03
N SER A 470 -34.50 13.90 -28.12
CA SER A 470 -34.28 15.07 -27.26
C SER A 470 -33.17 14.80 -26.25
N ILE A 471 -32.41 15.86 -25.96
CA ILE A 471 -31.40 15.87 -24.91
C ILE A 471 -31.84 16.86 -23.84
N GLU A 472 -31.84 16.40 -22.61
CA GLU A 472 -32.24 17.15 -21.43
C GLU A 472 -31.21 16.94 -20.33
N PHE A 473 -31.06 17.90 -19.43
CA PHE A 473 -30.32 17.66 -18.20
C PHE A 473 -30.97 18.36 -17.01
N ILE A 474 -30.81 17.76 -15.84
CA ILE A 474 -31.29 18.28 -14.57
C ILE A 474 -30.07 18.66 -13.75
N LEU A 475 -30.03 19.90 -13.27
CA LEU A 475 -29.05 20.36 -12.30
C LEU A 475 -29.72 20.44 -10.93
N SER A 476 -29.22 19.67 -9.97
CA SER A 476 -29.60 19.72 -8.56
C SER A 476 -28.42 20.22 -7.74
N THR A 477 -28.62 21.25 -6.92
CA THR A 477 -27.61 21.86 -6.06
C THR A 477 -28.18 22.14 -4.67
N HIS A 478 -27.31 22.49 -3.73
CA HIS A 478 -27.74 23.01 -2.43
C HIS A 478 -28.58 24.30 -2.58
N SER A 479 -29.52 24.55 -1.67
CA SER A 479 -30.43 25.71 -1.70
C SER A 479 -29.74 27.08 -1.61
N LEU A 480 -28.50 27.10 -1.11
CA LEU A 480 -27.66 28.32 -1.08
C LEU A 480 -27.05 28.65 -2.44
N LEU A 481 -27.08 27.74 -3.41
CA LEU A 481 -26.63 28.01 -4.78
C LEU A 481 -27.85 28.38 -5.63
N LYS A 482 -27.94 29.66 -5.99
CA LYS A 482 -28.98 30.17 -6.88
C LYS A 482 -28.51 30.03 -8.32
N ILE A 483 -29.37 29.44 -9.14
CA ILE A 483 -29.10 29.21 -10.56
C ILE A 483 -29.67 30.38 -11.35
N PHE A 484 -28.85 30.99 -12.20
CA PHE A 484 -29.23 32.07 -13.09
C PHE A 484 -29.13 31.61 -14.54
N PRO A 485 -30.19 31.82 -15.31
CA PRO A 485 -30.14 31.52 -16.73
C PRO A 485 -29.18 32.45 -17.45
N ALA A 486 -28.41 31.92 -18.41
CA ALA A 486 -27.78 32.82 -19.36
C ALA A 486 -28.85 33.38 -20.30
N ASN A 487 -28.66 34.62 -20.77
CA ASN A 487 -29.50 35.24 -21.82
C ASN A 487 -29.27 34.59 -23.21
N ASP A 488 -29.06 33.28 -23.27
CA ASP A 488 -28.68 32.54 -24.47
C ASP A 488 -29.88 31.75 -25.01
N HIS A 489 -30.15 31.84 -26.31
CA HIS A 489 -31.30 31.19 -26.96
C HIS A 489 -31.07 29.68 -27.23
N GLN A 490 -29.91 29.14 -26.82
CA GLN A 490 -29.47 27.77 -27.15
C GLN A 490 -30.24 26.65 -26.42
N TYR A 491 -31.02 26.97 -25.39
CA TYR A 491 -31.75 26.00 -24.56
C TYR A 491 -32.97 26.64 -23.90
N ILE A 492 -34.01 25.83 -23.65
CA ILE A 492 -35.10 26.20 -22.73
C ILE A 492 -34.71 25.72 -21.34
N TYR A 493 -34.88 26.58 -20.35
CA TYR A 493 -34.69 26.24 -18.95
C TYR A 493 -35.96 26.53 -18.15
N GLU A 494 -36.17 25.74 -17.10
CA GLU A 494 -37.22 25.94 -16.11
C GLU A 494 -36.58 25.77 -14.71
N ILE A 495 -36.57 26.85 -13.92
CA ILE A 495 -36.12 26.78 -12.52
C ILE A 495 -37.35 26.37 -11.69
N LYS A 496 -37.33 25.15 -11.14
CA LYS A 496 -38.47 24.65 -10.34
C LYS A 496 -38.41 25.10 -8.90
N SER A 497 -37.20 25.24 -8.35
CA SER A 497 -36.95 25.72 -6.99
C SER A 497 -35.51 26.23 -6.87
N ASP A 498 -35.18 26.86 -5.75
CA ASP A 498 -33.79 27.19 -5.40
C ASP A 498 -32.93 25.92 -5.45
N GLY A 499 -31.85 25.98 -6.22
CA GLY A 499 -30.93 24.86 -6.45
C GLY A 499 -31.48 23.75 -7.35
N PHE A 500 -32.60 23.91 -8.05
CA PHE A 500 -33.09 22.91 -9.01
C PHE A 500 -33.44 23.55 -10.36
N GLY A 501 -32.68 23.19 -11.39
CA GLY A 501 -32.88 23.64 -12.77
C GLY A 501 -33.10 22.47 -13.73
N TYR A 502 -34.14 22.56 -14.54
CA TYR A 502 -34.39 21.66 -15.66
C TYR A 502 -34.01 22.36 -16.97
N TYR A 503 -33.25 21.68 -17.82
CA TYR A 503 -32.75 22.23 -19.08
C TYR A 503 -33.06 21.29 -20.24
N LYS A 504 -33.62 21.84 -21.31
CA LYS A 504 -33.87 21.17 -22.58
C LYS A 504 -33.04 21.83 -23.68
N ILE A 505 -32.25 21.02 -24.39
CA ILE A 505 -31.35 21.54 -25.45
C ILE A 505 -32.18 21.74 -26.72
N ASN A 506 -32.36 23.01 -27.10
CA ASN A 506 -33.20 23.38 -28.25
C ASN A 506 -32.46 23.27 -29.59
N GLU A 507 -31.14 23.38 -29.57
CA GLU A 507 -30.33 23.32 -30.77
C GLU A 507 -29.88 21.91 -31.11
N GLU A 508 -29.59 21.71 -32.39
CA GLU A 508 -28.98 20.47 -32.84
C GLU A 508 -27.53 20.32 -32.34
N ILE A 509 -27.16 19.10 -31.99
CA ILE A 509 -25.79 18.66 -31.78
C ILE A 509 -25.42 17.78 -32.98
N PRO A 510 -24.71 18.31 -33.99
CA PRO A 510 -24.29 17.55 -35.16
C PRO A 510 -23.48 16.29 -34.82
N PRO A 511 -23.41 15.31 -35.73
CA PRO A 511 -22.59 14.12 -35.58
C PRO A 511 -21.13 14.48 -35.22
N GLN A 512 -20.52 13.72 -34.32
CA GLN A 512 -19.13 13.90 -33.88
C GLN A 512 -18.78 15.30 -33.32
N SER A 513 -19.78 16.12 -32.99
CA SER A 513 -19.59 17.48 -32.50
C SER A 513 -19.77 17.59 -30.98
N THR A 514 -19.40 18.74 -30.43
CA THR A 514 -19.60 19.06 -29.01
C THR A 514 -20.39 20.35 -28.87
N LYS A 515 -21.48 20.30 -28.11
CA LYS A 515 -22.27 21.46 -27.73
C LYS A 515 -21.83 21.92 -26.35
N ARG A 516 -21.55 23.23 -26.25
CA ARG A 516 -21.18 23.91 -25.00
C ARG A 516 -22.39 24.66 -24.49
N ILE A 517 -22.82 24.37 -23.26
CA ILE A 517 -23.89 25.09 -22.57
C ILE A 517 -23.28 25.87 -21.41
N LYS A 518 -23.58 27.17 -21.34
CA LYS A 518 -23.11 28.08 -20.29
C LYS A 518 -24.30 28.69 -19.58
N PHE A 519 -24.29 28.67 -18.24
CA PHE A 519 -25.21 29.41 -17.37
C PHE A 519 -24.44 29.92 -16.14
N GLU A 520 -25.10 30.68 -15.28
CA GLU A 520 -24.46 31.30 -14.12
C GLU A 520 -25.03 30.75 -12.82
N ILE A 521 -24.20 30.67 -11.79
CA ILE A 521 -24.61 30.34 -10.43
C ILE A 521 -24.14 31.46 -9.51
N LYS A 522 -24.94 31.81 -8.51
CA LYS A 522 -24.56 32.75 -7.45
C LYS A 522 -24.73 32.08 -6.10
N LEU A 523 -23.73 32.23 -5.24
CA LEU A 523 -23.81 31.79 -3.87
C LEU A 523 -24.56 32.83 -3.02
N ASP A 524 -25.53 32.39 -2.22
CA ASP A 524 -26.31 33.26 -1.33
C ASP A 524 -25.43 33.98 -0.31
N GLU A 525 -25.73 35.23 0.03
CA GLU A 525 -24.92 36.00 1.01
C GLU A 525 -24.96 35.37 2.43
N ASN A 526 -26.05 34.66 2.75
CA ASN A 526 -26.17 33.93 4.02
C ASN A 526 -25.23 32.72 4.10
N SER A 527 -24.63 32.29 2.98
CA SER A 527 -23.61 31.22 2.98
C SER A 527 -22.35 31.61 3.74
N SER A 528 -22.17 32.88 4.10
CA SER A 528 -21.13 33.34 5.04
C SER A 528 -21.20 32.62 6.39
N GLN A 529 -22.38 32.12 6.76
CA GLN A 529 -22.52 31.28 7.94
C GLN A 529 -21.99 29.87 7.72
N GLN A 530 -21.64 29.43 6.52
CA GLN A 530 -21.23 28.06 6.15
C GLN A 530 -19.81 27.99 5.54
N TYR A 531 -18.91 28.90 5.91
CA TYR A 531 -17.51 28.84 5.44
C TYR A 531 -16.87 27.47 5.66
N PHE A 532 -16.13 27.03 4.64
CA PHE A 532 -15.44 25.74 4.51
C PHE A 532 -16.37 24.51 4.50
N GLU A 533 -17.68 24.69 4.36
CA GLU A 533 -18.59 23.59 4.00
C GLU A 533 -18.55 23.31 2.49
N HIS A 534 -18.93 22.08 2.13
CA HIS A 534 -18.97 21.60 0.76
C HIS A 534 -20.42 21.49 0.31
N LEU A 535 -20.83 22.35 -0.62
CA LEU A 535 -22.14 22.31 -1.24
C LEU A 535 -22.15 21.31 -2.37
N PHE A 536 -23.03 20.31 -2.27
CA PHE A 536 -23.19 19.30 -3.30
C PHE A 536 -23.90 19.87 -4.55
N TRP A 537 -23.46 19.40 -5.71
CA TRP A 537 -24.19 19.55 -6.96
C TRP A 537 -24.18 18.25 -7.76
N GLU A 538 -25.22 18.07 -8.56
CA GLU A 538 -25.46 16.91 -9.39
C GLU A 538 -26.06 17.33 -10.73
N ILE A 539 -25.54 16.77 -11.83
CA ILE A 539 -26.06 16.89 -13.18
C ILE A 539 -26.49 15.51 -13.65
N ASP A 540 -27.78 15.37 -13.91
CA ASP A 540 -28.38 14.20 -14.52
C ASP A 540 -28.60 14.47 -16.00
N LEU A 541 -27.92 13.72 -16.88
CA LEU A 541 -28.11 13.78 -18.33
C LEU A 541 -29.19 12.78 -18.75
N LEU A 542 -30.22 13.29 -19.41
CA LEU A 542 -31.32 12.51 -19.95
C LEU A 542 -31.27 12.50 -21.49
N LEU A 543 -31.50 11.33 -22.06
CA LEU A 543 -31.68 11.10 -23.48
C LEU A 543 -33.02 10.42 -23.68
N ARG A 544 -33.92 11.01 -24.48
CA ARG A 544 -35.29 10.49 -24.69
C ARG A 544 -36.02 10.21 -23.36
N ASN A 545 -35.95 11.16 -22.42
CA ASN A 545 -36.49 11.06 -21.05
C ASN A 545 -35.88 9.95 -20.16
N LYS A 546 -34.78 9.33 -20.56
CA LYS A 546 -34.07 8.30 -19.79
C LYS A 546 -32.79 8.84 -19.21
N LEU A 547 -32.57 8.65 -17.91
CA LEU A 547 -31.31 9.01 -17.25
C LEU A 547 -30.17 8.10 -17.75
N ILE A 548 -29.20 8.67 -18.44
CA ILE A 548 -28.10 7.92 -19.07
C ILE A 548 -26.74 8.13 -18.38
N GLU A 549 -26.54 9.28 -17.74
CA GLU A 549 -25.29 9.63 -17.09
C GLU A 549 -25.54 10.60 -15.93
N LYS A 550 -24.85 10.42 -14.80
CA LYS A 550 -24.91 11.28 -13.62
C LYS A 550 -23.52 11.83 -13.31
N ARG A 551 -23.39 13.13 -13.08
CA ARG A 551 -22.15 13.81 -12.69
C ARG A 551 -22.37 14.56 -11.39
N GLN A 552 -21.49 14.38 -10.42
CA GLN A 552 -21.63 14.99 -9.11
C GLN A 552 -20.27 15.44 -8.57
N ASN A 553 -20.26 16.57 -7.89
CA ASN A 553 -19.10 17.06 -7.16
C ASN A 553 -19.56 18.05 -6.07
N THR A 554 -18.61 18.78 -5.48
CA THR A 554 -18.90 19.80 -4.47
C THR A 554 -18.28 21.14 -4.82
N ILE A 555 -18.86 22.21 -4.29
CA ILE A 555 -18.30 23.56 -4.28
C ILE A 555 -18.00 23.90 -2.83
N ARG A 556 -16.77 24.26 -2.52
CA ARG A 556 -16.39 24.70 -1.19
C ARG A 556 -16.71 26.18 -0.99
N ILE A 557 -17.37 26.51 0.12
CA ILE A 557 -17.63 27.91 0.49
C ILE A 557 -16.35 28.48 1.09
N VAL A 558 -15.82 29.57 0.54
CA VAL A 558 -14.54 30.15 1.01
C VAL A 558 -14.72 31.64 1.27
N PRO A 559 -14.22 32.20 2.39
CA PRO A 559 -14.25 33.64 2.62
C PRO A 559 -13.60 34.43 1.48
N THR A 560 -14.14 35.62 1.21
CA THR A 560 -13.58 36.51 0.19
C THR A 560 -12.57 37.46 0.83
N PHE A 561 -11.32 37.40 0.37
CA PHE A 561 -10.26 38.31 0.77
C PHE A 561 -10.51 39.72 0.22
N GLN A 562 -10.32 40.75 1.05
CA GLN A 562 -10.51 42.15 0.68
C GLN A 562 -9.21 42.94 0.84
N SER A 563 -8.53 43.23 -0.27
CA SER A 563 -7.21 43.88 -0.32
C SER A 563 -7.16 45.31 0.22
N ASN A 564 -8.30 45.95 0.45
CA ASN A 564 -8.40 47.35 0.89
C ASN A 564 -8.58 47.49 2.41
N ILE A 565 -8.63 46.39 3.15
CA ILE A 565 -8.83 46.41 4.60
C ILE A 565 -7.56 45.93 5.28
N HIS A 566 -7.07 46.73 6.23
CA HIS A 566 -5.98 46.31 7.11
C HIS A 566 -6.53 45.43 8.24
N THR A 567 -5.86 44.30 8.52
CA THR A 567 -6.21 43.36 9.58
C THR A 567 -5.02 43.01 10.46
N ASP A 568 -5.26 42.63 11.70
CA ASP A 568 -4.19 42.14 12.58
C ASP A 568 -3.65 40.79 12.09
N VAL A 569 -4.53 39.92 11.56
CA VAL A 569 -4.18 38.55 11.14
C VAL A 569 -4.65 38.22 9.74
N LEU A 570 -3.75 37.69 8.92
CA LEU A 570 -4.05 37.00 7.67
C LEU A 570 -3.95 35.49 7.89
N LEU A 571 -5.09 34.82 7.94
CA LEU A 571 -5.18 33.37 8.06
C LEU A 571 -5.08 32.71 6.68
N VAL A 572 -4.02 31.95 6.44
CA VAL A 572 -3.80 31.25 5.18
C VAL A 572 -4.27 29.80 5.29
N THR A 573 -5.29 29.44 4.50
CA THR A 573 -6.00 28.16 4.54
C THR A 573 -5.81 27.35 3.25
N ASN A 574 -6.22 26.07 3.28
CA ASN A 574 -6.19 25.15 2.14
C ASN A 574 -7.33 24.13 2.21
N SER A 575 -7.39 23.14 1.28
CA SER A 575 -8.42 22.08 1.27
C SER A 575 -8.59 21.31 2.56
N LYS A 576 -7.55 21.21 3.40
CA LYS A 576 -7.59 20.43 4.65
C LYS A 576 -8.33 21.17 5.76
N VAL A 577 -8.43 22.49 5.68
CA VAL A 577 -9.15 23.29 6.67
C VAL A 577 -10.64 23.09 6.48
N GLY A 578 -11.26 22.43 7.46
CA GLY A 578 -12.71 22.28 7.56
C GLY A 578 -13.36 23.42 8.34
N ARG A 579 -14.69 23.46 8.33
CA ARG A 579 -15.49 24.47 9.04
C ARG A 579 -15.19 24.59 10.53
N ILE A 580 -15.21 23.47 11.26
CA ILE A 580 -15.05 23.45 12.72
C ILE A 580 -13.72 24.11 13.09
N GLU A 581 -12.68 23.76 12.35
CA GLU A 581 -11.35 24.31 12.54
C GLU A 581 -11.28 25.80 12.18
N PHE A 582 -11.82 26.20 11.04
CA PHE A 582 -11.90 27.61 10.69
C PHE A 582 -12.59 28.44 11.79
N LEU A 583 -13.73 27.96 12.31
CA LEU A 583 -14.43 28.61 13.43
C LEU A 583 -13.59 28.64 14.70
N ALA A 584 -12.75 27.63 14.95
CA ALA A 584 -11.82 27.64 16.08
C ALA A 584 -10.80 28.79 15.97
N TYR A 585 -10.21 28.98 14.79
CA TYR A 585 -9.28 30.10 14.54
C TYR A 585 -9.98 31.45 14.64
N GLN A 586 -11.19 31.58 14.08
CA GLN A 586 -11.96 32.82 14.19
C GLN A 586 -12.31 33.17 15.64
N ASN A 587 -12.74 32.19 16.44
CA ASN A 587 -12.97 32.40 17.88
C ASN A 587 -11.68 32.76 18.61
N LEU A 588 -10.54 32.12 18.26
CA LEU A 588 -9.25 32.46 18.83
C LEU A 588 -8.86 33.92 18.53
N PHE A 589 -9.01 34.38 17.30
CA PHE A 589 -8.73 35.76 16.93
C PHE A 589 -9.68 36.74 17.63
N GLN A 590 -10.96 36.36 17.79
CA GLN A 590 -11.92 37.13 18.56
C GLN A 590 -11.52 37.26 20.04
N LEU A 591 -11.04 36.19 20.69
CA LEU A 591 -10.48 36.22 22.05
C LEU A 591 -9.33 37.22 22.15
N PHE A 592 -8.49 37.29 21.11
CA PHE A 592 -7.39 38.25 21.02
C PHE A 592 -7.80 39.67 20.58
N LYS A 593 -9.09 39.92 20.33
CA LYS A 593 -9.61 41.15 19.70
C LYS A 593 -8.90 41.49 18.38
N TYR A 594 -8.47 40.47 17.65
CA TYR A 594 -7.86 40.64 16.33
C TYR A 594 -8.91 40.69 15.24
N SER A 595 -8.78 41.69 14.39
CA SER A 595 -9.35 41.66 13.06
C SER A 595 -8.60 40.62 12.22
N SER A 596 -9.33 39.76 11.51
CA SER A 596 -8.70 38.75 10.65
C SER A 596 -9.32 38.70 9.26
N GLN A 597 -8.50 38.37 8.28
CA GLN A 597 -8.91 38.00 6.93
C GLN A 597 -8.41 36.60 6.61
N THR A 598 -9.02 35.96 5.62
CA THR A 598 -8.65 34.62 5.20
C THR A 598 -8.17 34.63 3.75
N TRP A 599 -7.00 34.04 3.53
CA TRP A 599 -6.43 33.77 2.22
C TRP A 599 -6.45 32.27 1.97
N ASP A 600 -7.34 31.81 1.11
CA ASP A 600 -7.35 30.40 0.74
C ASP A 600 -6.47 30.14 -0.49
N ILE A 601 -5.46 29.29 -0.32
CA ILE A 601 -4.46 29.06 -1.38
C ILE A 601 -5.03 28.40 -2.62
N GLU A 602 -6.11 27.61 -2.49
CA GLU A 602 -6.71 26.93 -3.65
C GLU A 602 -7.50 27.93 -4.49
N ARG A 603 -8.03 28.96 -3.82
CA ARG A 603 -8.79 30.02 -4.44
C ARG A 603 -7.90 31.09 -5.08
N TYR A 604 -6.91 31.59 -4.34
CA TYR A 604 -6.10 32.74 -4.74
C TYR A 604 -4.70 32.37 -5.22
N GLY A 605 -4.34 31.09 -5.14
CA GLY A 605 -2.98 30.61 -5.38
C GLY A 605 -2.03 30.93 -4.21
N VAL A 606 -0.79 30.49 -4.40
CA VAL A 606 0.38 30.95 -3.64
C VAL A 606 0.53 32.46 -3.88
N PHE A 607 0.95 33.27 -2.89
CA PHE A 607 1.11 34.77 -2.92
C PHE A 607 1.90 35.34 -4.14
N HIS A 608 1.42 35.12 -5.34
CA HIS A 608 2.07 35.41 -6.62
C HIS A 608 1.13 36.16 -7.54
N ASN A 609 -0.13 36.42 -7.13
CA ASN A 609 -1.05 37.22 -7.93
C ASN A 609 -0.76 38.71 -7.71
N PRO A 610 -0.10 39.42 -8.66
CA PRO A 610 0.23 40.83 -8.51
C PRO A 610 -1.01 41.73 -8.51
N GLU A 611 -2.16 41.22 -8.96
CA GLU A 611 -3.42 41.97 -9.01
C GLU A 611 -4.08 42.09 -7.63
N ILE A 612 -3.76 41.18 -6.70
CA ILE A 612 -4.33 41.17 -5.35
C ILE A 612 -3.31 41.76 -4.37
N LYS A 613 -3.47 43.05 -4.05
CA LYS A 613 -2.59 43.76 -3.11
C LYS A 613 -2.88 43.38 -1.65
N TRP A 614 -2.15 42.41 -1.12
CA TRP A 614 -2.18 42.05 0.31
C TRP A 614 -0.98 42.61 1.09
N LEU A 615 0.02 43.14 0.39
CA LEU A 615 1.22 43.71 1.01
C LEU A 615 0.85 44.84 1.98
N ASN A 616 1.32 44.75 3.22
CA ASN A 616 1.14 45.74 4.29
C ASN A 616 -0.31 45.91 4.78
N THR A 617 -1.21 45.01 4.36
CA THR A 617 -2.58 44.97 4.89
C THR A 617 -2.69 44.09 6.12
N THR A 618 -1.61 43.45 6.57
CA THR A 618 -1.63 42.57 7.74
C THR A 618 -0.39 42.72 8.62
N ASP A 619 -0.55 42.51 9.93
CA ASP A 619 0.56 42.49 10.88
C ASP A 619 1.07 41.06 11.10
N LEU A 620 0.19 40.07 11.22
CA LEU A 620 0.54 38.67 11.46
C LEU A 620 0.00 37.77 10.36
N ILE A 621 0.80 36.85 9.84
CA ILE A 621 0.37 35.83 8.88
C ILE A 621 0.41 34.47 9.55
N ILE A 622 -0.68 33.71 9.49
CA ILE A 622 -0.78 32.38 10.09
C ILE A 622 -1.09 31.37 9.00
N PHE A 623 -0.21 30.40 8.79
CA PHE A 623 -0.38 29.32 7.82
C PHE A 623 -0.86 28.04 8.47
N ILE A 624 -1.86 27.39 7.88
CA ILE A 624 -2.42 26.14 8.37
C ILE A 624 -2.25 25.02 7.32
N TYR A 625 -1.62 23.91 7.74
CA TYR A 625 -1.46 22.63 7.01
C TYR A 625 -0.88 22.68 5.61
N LEU A 626 0.02 23.62 5.33
CA LEU A 626 0.80 23.49 4.12
C LEU A 626 1.73 22.28 4.25
N ASP A 627 1.76 21.44 3.21
CA ASP A 627 2.90 20.54 3.05
C ASP A 627 4.19 21.38 2.89
N PHE A 628 5.32 20.74 3.12
CA PHE A 628 6.62 21.41 3.11
C PHE A 628 6.82 22.22 1.81
N GLU A 629 6.50 21.60 0.67
CA GLU A 629 6.69 22.18 -0.66
C GLU A 629 5.80 23.41 -0.89
N SER A 630 4.52 23.36 -0.50
CA SER A 630 3.60 24.50 -0.60
C SER A 630 4.01 25.63 0.34
N THR A 631 4.39 25.31 1.59
CA THR A 631 4.89 26.31 2.55
C THR A 631 6.11 27.03 1.99
N PHE A 632 7.02 26.25 1.43
CA PHE A 632 8.26 26.72 0.85
C PHE A 632 8.00 27.64 -0.34
N ASN A 633 7.15 27.22 -1.28
CA ASN A 633 6.76 28.03 -2.44
C ASN A 633 6.11 29.35 -2.01
N VAL A 634 5.35 29.36 -0.92
CA VAL A 634 4.75 30.60 -0.40
C VAL A 634 5.80 31.51 0.23
N ILE A 635 6.69 30.98 1.08
CA ILE A 635 7.77 31.75 1.72
C ILE A 635 8.74 32.32 0.67
N GLN A 636 8.99 31.58 -0.41
CA GLN A 636 9.83 32.03 -1.52
C GLN A 636 9.19 33.11 -2.40
N SER A 637 7.88 33.34 -2.26
CA SER A 637 7.21 34.36 -3.06
C SER A 637 7.85 35.74 -2.79
N GLN A 638 8.16 36.46 -3.88
CA GLN A 638 8.73 37.80 -3.76
C GLN A 638 7.81 38.75 -2.97
N LEU A 639 6.50 38.57 -3.08
CA LEU A 639 5.52 39.35 -2.32
C LEU A 639 5.63 39.06 -0.82
N PHE A 640 5.80 37.81 -0.40
CA PHE A 640 6.02 37.51 1.01
C PHE A 640 7.26 38.20 1.57
N LEU A 641 8.39 38.09 0.85
CA LEU A 641 9.64 38.73 1.26
C LEU A 641 9.52 40.27 1.27
N GLN A 642 8.81 40.85 0.30
CA GLN A 642 8.53 42.29 0.27
C GLN A 642 7.71 42.71 1.48
N HIS A 643 6.65 41.97 1.80
CA HIS A 643 5.81 42.26 2.97
C HIS A 643 6.62 42.24 4.27
N MET A 644 7.43 41.19 4.46
CA MET A 644 8.29 41.07 5.62
C MET A 644 9.29 42.25 5.68
N LYS A 645 9.81 42.72 4.54
CA LYS A 645 10.71 43.89 4.52
C LYS A 645 10.02 45.21 4.81
N SER A 646 8.77 45.39 4.35
CA SER A 646 8.08 46.68 4.42
C SER A 646 7.27 46.89 5.70
N SER A 647 6.92 45.83 6.43
CA SER A 647 6.19 45.93 7.69
C SER A 647 7.09 45.63 8.89
N GLU A 648 7.40 46.66 9.67
CA GLU A 648 8.17 46.58 10.93
C GLU A 648 7.53 45.64 11.97
N LYS A 649 6.22 45.44 11.86
CA LYS A 649 5.45 44.60 12.76
C LYS A 649 5.22 43.20 12.21
N SER A 650 5.65 42.89 10.99
CA SER A 650 5.26 41.64 10.33
C SER A 650 5.69 40.38 11.10
N GLY A 651 4.71 39.51 11.32
CA GLY A 651 4.86 38.20 11.94
C GLY A 651 4.45 37.09 11.02
N PHE A 652 5.04 35.92 11.24
CA PHE A 652 4.65 34.71 10.55
C PHE A 652 4.62 33.53 11.52
N ILE A 653 3.50 32.82 11.53
CA ILE A 653 3.30 31.56 12.24
C ILE A 653 2.97 30.48 11.22
N SER A 654 3.68 29.36 11.24
CA SER A 654 3.35 28.18 10.42
C SER A 654 2.90 27.03 11.31
N ILE A 655 1.77 26.41 10.97
CA ILE A 655 1.15 25.28 11.68
C ILE A 655 1.05 24.11 10.70
N GLY A 656 1.71 22.98 10.96
CA GLY A 656 1.74 21.87 10.01
C GLY A 656 2.31 20.56 10.55
N SER A 657 2.14 19.47 9.79
CA SER A 657 2.65 18.12 10.12
C SER A 657 4.16 18.09 10.03
N ASN A 658 4.81 17.87 11.17
CA ASN A 658 6.25 17.78 11.25
C ASN A 658 6.73 16.45 10.65
N LEU A 659 7.31 16.50 9.45
CA LEU A 659 8.61 15.84 9.30
C LEU A 659 9.61 16.75 10.02
N SER A 660 9.68 16.61 11.35
CA SER A 660 10.53 17.45 12.23
C SER A 660 11.94 17.63 11.67
N ASN A 661 12.46 16.64 10.94
CA ASN A 661 13.80 16.65 10.39
C ASN A 661 14.01 17.60 9.19
N GLU A 662 12.97 18.19 8.58
CA GLU A 662 13.14 19.04 7.39
C GLU A 662 13.03 20.55 7.70
N PHE A 663 12.15 20.96 8.63
CA PHE A 663 12.08 22.35 9.09
C PHE A 663 13.05 22.69 10.22
N ASP A 664 13.53 21.70 10.98
CA ASP A 664 14.57 21.89 12.01
C ASP A 664 15.92 22.32 11.40
N PHE A 665 16.11 22.15 10.08
CA PHE A 665 17.35 22.42 9.34
C PHE A 665 17.22 23.48 8.23
N ALA A 666 16.05 24.09 8.05
CA ALA A 666 15.88 25.16 7.06
C ALA A 666 16.51 26.48 7.56
N LEU A 667 17.85 26.55 7.54
CA LEU A 667 18.62 27.79 7.65
C LEU A 667 18.54 28.52 6.30
N PHE A 668 17.78 29.61 6.26
CA PHE A 668 17.58 30.36 5.03
C PHE A 668 18.76 31.33 4.75
N ASP A 669 19.58 31.02 3.73
CA ASP A 669 20.39 32.02 3.02
C ASP A 669 19.65 32.47 1.76
N TYR A 670 18.95 33.60 1.86
CA TYR A 670 18.03 34.08 0.82
C TYR A 670 18.72 34.62 -0.45
N ASN A 671 20.05 34.68 -0.50
CA ASN A 671 20.79 35.16 -1.68
C ASN A 671 21.46 34.04 -2.49
N ASN A 672 21.57 32.81 -1.98
CA ASN A 672 22.18 31.67 -2.69
C ASN A 672 21.45 30.34 -2.40
N LEU A 673 20.29 30.14 -3.05
CA LEU A 673 19.48 28.91 -2.92
C LEU A 673 20.07 27.75 -3.76
N GLN A 674 21.15 27.12 -3.28
CA GLN A 674 21.45 25.72 -3.59
C GLN A 674 21.33 24.92 -2.30
N PHE A 675 20.45 23.91 -2.27
CA PHE A 675 20.45 22.93 -1.18
C PHE A 675 21.79 22.20 -1.16
N LEU A 676 22.41 22.09 0.01
CA LEU A 676 23.33 20.99 0.26
C LEU A 676 22.55 19.69 0.07
N ASN A 677 22.99 18.87 -0.88
CA ASN A 677 22.31 17.67 -1.33
C ASN A 677 22.10 16.69 -0.14
N ILE A 678 20.85 16.30 0.11
CA ILE A 678 20.37 15.49 1.25
C ILE A 678 20.98 14.06 1.29
N LYS A 679 21.80 13.68 0.30
CA LYS A 679 22.46 12.36 0.25
C LYS A 679 23.62 12.18 1.22
N ASP A 680 24.16 13.25 1.80
CA ASP A 680 25.14 13.13 2.88
C ASP A 680 24.41 13.06 4.21
N GLN A 681 24.08 11.84 4.65
CA GLN A 681 23.49 11.58 5.97
C GLN A 681 24.33 12.28 7.07
N MET A 682 23.79 13.37 7.62
CA MET A 682 24.26 13.93 8.87
C MET A 682 23.99 12.92 9.98
N LYS A 683 25.02 12.20 10.41
CA LYS A 683 25.02 11.53 11.72
C LYS A 683 24.95 12.62 12.78
N SER A 684 23.76 12.78 13.38
CA SER A 684 23.51 13.76 14.43
C SER A 684 24.19 13.31 15.74
N GLU A 685 25.50 13.54 15.86
CA GLU A 685 26.12 13.57 17.18
C GLU A 685 25.94 14.97 17.77
N SER A 686 24.98 15.07 18.70
CA SER A 686 24.66 16.19 19.59
C SER A 686 23.99 17.44 18.99
N THR A 687 22.66 17.40 18.94
CA THR A 687 21.80 18.60 19.00
C THR A 687 21.91 19.23 20.40
N ASN A 688 22.44 20.45 20.50
CA ASN A 688 22.53 21.18 21.78
C ASN A 688 21.22 21.94 22.06
N TYR A 689 20.33 21.34 22.84
CA TYR A 689 19.07 21.96 23.30
C TYR A 689 19.34 22.91 24.46
N LEU A 690 19.01 24.20 24.30
CA LEU A 690 19.36 25.21 25.31
C LEU A 690 18.33 25.34 26.44
N TRP A 691 17.02 25.41 26.19
CA TRP A 691 16.07 25.61 27.31
C TRP A 691 14.62 25.19 27.04
N SER A 692 13.86 25.10 28.14
CA SER A 692 12.55 24.46 28.22
C SER A 692 11.66 25.34 29.14
N ALA A 693 10.85 26.23 28.57
CA ALA A 693 10.30 27.39 29.30
C ALA A 693 9.13 27.08 30.26
N PHE A 694 8.65 25.83 30.31
CA PHE A 694 7.47 25.46 31.08
C PHE A 694 7.58 24.03 31.58
N GLY A 695 8.26 23.75 32.69
CA GLY A 695 8.20 22.38 33.22
C GLY A 695 9.09 21.96 34.38
N SER A 696 10.19 22.63 34.72
CA SER A 696 11.05 22.10 35.78
C SER A 696 10.58 22.53 37.17
N THR A 697 10.14 21.58 38.01
CA THR A 697 10.00 21.80 39.46
C THR A 697 11.33 21.92 40.20
N ARG A 698 12.47 21.79 39.49
CA ARG A 698 13.84 22.28 39.80
C ARG A 698 14.81 21.54 38.85
N PRO A 699 15.43 22.21 37.87
CA PRO A 699 16.44 21.56 37.03
C PRO A 699 17.72 21.36 37.85
N ASN A 700 18.38 20.20 37.70
CA ASN A 700 19.65 19.95 38.37
C ASN A 700 20.68 20.99 37.90
N GLN A 701 21.12 21.84 38.84
CA GLN A 701 21.97 23.01 38.61
C GLN A 701 23.26 22.68 37.84
N SER A 702 23.83 21.49 38.04
CA SER A 702 25.04 21.04 37.35
C SER A 702 24.82 20.76 35.86
N HIS A 703 23.65 20.26 35.48
CA HIS A 703 23.31 19.96 34.09
C HIS A 703 23.01 21.23 33.28
N LEU A 704 22.42 22.25 33.92
CA LEU A 704 22.26 23.59 33.34
C LEU A 704 23.61 24.30 33.15
N LEU A 705 24.50 24.20 34.14
CA LEU A 705 25.85 24.78 34.05
C LEU A 705 26.67 24.15 32.92
N ASP A 706 26.60 22.82 32.74
CA ASP A 706 27.34 22.12 31.68
C ASP A 706 26.88 22.53 30.28
N LYS A 707 25.55 22.64 30.06
CA LYS A 707 24.99 23.12 28.79
C LYS A 707 25.30 24.58 28.50
N ALA A 708 25.21 25.45 29.52
CA ALA A 708 25.55 26.87 29.39
C ALA A 708 27.05 27.08 29.09
N ASN A 709 27.92 26.29 29.72
CA ASN A 709 29.38 26.35 29.48
C ASN A 709 29.77 25.83 28.09
N LYS A 710 29.13 24.77 27.59
CA LYS A 710 29.33 24.29 26.21
C LYS A 710 28.89 25.31 25.16
N PHE A 711 27.84 26.07 25.43
CA PHE A 711 27.39 27.19 24.58
C PHE A 711 28.39 28.36 24.60
N ARG A 712 28.91 28.75 25.78
CA ARG A 712 29.92 29.82 25.93
C ARG A 712 31.18 29.56 25.09
N ILE A 713 31.69 28.33 25.09
CA ILE A 713 32.90 27.95 24.35
C ILE A 713 32.72 28.09 22.82
N ASN A 714 31.48 27.97 22.33
CA ASN A 714 31.17 28.19 20.92
C ASN A 714 30.90 29.68 20.60
N TYR A 715 30.31 30.43 21.54
CA TYR A 715 29.96 31.85 21.37
C TYR A 715 31.18 32.79 21.36
N GLU A 716 32.20 32.52 22.19
CA GLU A 716 33.40 33.37 22.31
C GLU A 716 34.36 33.29 21.09
N LYS A 717 34.05 32.47 20.09
CA LYS A 717 34.90 32.28 18.89
C LYS A 717 34.52 33.13 17.67
N GLN A 718 33.43 33.89 17.69
CA GLN A 718 32.90 34.55 16.48
C GLN A 718 32.45 35.99 16.76
N ASP A 719 33.26 36.96 16.34
CA ASP A 719 32.92 38.40 16.31
C ASP A 719 31.96 38.71 15.12
N ASP A 720 30.99 39.60 15.37
CA ASP A 720 30.15 40.35 14.41
C ASP A 720 29.23 39.59 13.42
N GLN A 721 28.22 38.83 13.87
CA GLN A 721 27.10 38.39 12.99
C GLN A 721 25.69 38.45 13.64
N GLN A 722 24.67 38.80 12.82
CA GLN A 722 23.25 38.85 13.19
C GLN A 722 22.58 37.48 13.01
N TYR A 723 21.79 37.04 14.00
CA TYR A 723 21.15 35.72 14.03
C TYR A 723 19.63 35.79 13.80
N LEU A 724 19.10 34.86 12.99
CA LEU A 724 17.66 34.61 12.86
C LEU A 724 17.21 33.68 14.01
N TYR A 725 16.18 34.08 14.76
CA TYR A 725 15.67 33.28 15.89
C TYR A 725 14.47 32.45 15.43
N GLN A 726 14.59 31.12 15.48
CA GLN A 726 13.49 30.18 15.24
C GLN A 726 13.05 29.58 16.57
N VAL A 727 11.78 29.73 16.92
CA VAL A 727 11.18 29.01 18.05
C VAL A 727 10.51 27.76 17.50
N VAL A 728 10.97 26.59 17.93
CA VAL A 728 10.47 25.28 17.50
C VAL A 728 9.89 24.56 18.70
N PHE A 729 8.58 24.29 18.66
CA PHE A 729 7.96 23.39 19.63
C PHE A 729 8.36 21.94 19.30
N ASP A 730 8.89 21.16 20.22
CA ASP A 730 9.31 19.77 19.93
C ASP A 730 8.37 18.79 20.62
N SER A 731 7.70 17.96 19.83
CA SER A 731 6.79 16.92 20.31
C SER A 731 7.43 15.54 20.51
N THR A 732 8.67 15.35 20.05
CA THR A 732 9.34 14.04 20.01
C THR A 732 10.20 13.76 21.23
N ALA A 733 10.47 14.77 22.06
CA ALA A 733 11.17 14.54 23.31
C ALA A 733 10.30 13.77 24.30
N ASN A 734 10.85 12.63 24.73
CA ASN A 734 10.50 11.79 25.87
C ASN A 734 9.33 12.33 26.71
N THR A 735 8.27 11.54 26.88
CA THR A 735 7.04 11.89 27.63
C THR A 735 7.28 12.42 29.05
N ASP A 736 8.48 12.21 29.59
CA ASP A 736 8.95 12.69 30.90
C ASP A 736 9.49 14.12 30.90
N SER A 737 9.70 14.75 29.73
CA SER A 737 10.11 16.15 29.66
C SER A 737 8.89 17.05 29.81
N THR A 738 8.81 17.73 30.94
CA THR A 738 7.70 18.58 31.36
C THR A 738 7.54 19.86 30.53
N SER A 739 8.49 20.16 29.64
CA SER A 739 8.60 21.40 28.88
C SER A 739 7.66 21.52 27.68
N CYS A 740 6.75 22.50 27.67
CA CYS A 740 5.88 22.74 26.51
C CYS A 740 6.42 23.69 25.44
N MET A 741 7.54 24.39 25.68
CA MET A 741 8.13 25.32 24.70
C MET A 741 9.65 25.18 24.71
N LYS A 742 10.25 25.00 23.53
CA LYS A 742 11.71 24.94 23.35
C LYS A 742 12.14 26.02 22.36
N VAL A 743 13.25 26.68 22.67
CA VAL A 743 13.92 27.58 21.72
C VAL A 743 15.16 26.83 21.23
N VAL A 744 15.22 26.56 19.93
CA VAL A 744 16.34 25.84 19.31
C VAL A 744 17.30 26.87 18.74
N TYR A 745 18.54 26.87 19.24
CA TYR A 745 19.63 27.65 18.69
C TYR A 745 20.44 26.74 17.75
N GLY A 746 20.46 27.04 16.44
CA GLY A 746 21.22 26.26 15.46
C GLY A 746 22.72 26.38 15.72
N ALA A 747 23.33 25.36 16.34
CA ALA A 747 24.70 25.43 16.84
C ALA A 747 25.69 24.60 16.01
N LYS A 748 25.80 24.83 14.68
CA LYS A 748 27.00 24.39 13.95
C LYS A 748 27.29 24.92 12.54
N TYR A 749 26.36 25.57 11.84
CA TYR A 749 26.66 26.19 10.53
C TYR A 749 26.04 27.57 10.45
N ILE A 750 26.90 28.59 10.41
CA ILE A 750 26.50 29.98 10.20
C ILE A 750 26.37 30.21 8.69
N TYR A 751 25.13 30.31 8.22
CA TYR A 751 24.85 30.93 6.92
C TYR A 751 24.43 32.37 7.15
N LYS A 752 24.93 33.26 6.29
CA LYS A 752 24.66 34.69 6.35
C LYS A 752 23.22 34.92 5.90
N SER A 753 22.28 35.08 6.83
CA SER A 753 20.93 35.54 6.49
C SER A 753 21.06 36.92 5.82
N THR A 754 20.75 36.96 4.53
CA THR A 754 20.77 38.17 3.71
C THR A 754 19.41 38.84 3.63
N LEU A 755 18.44 38.39 4.41
CA LEU A 755 17.25 39.19 4.68
C LEU A 755 17.70 40.42 5.45
N ASP A 756 17.67 41.56 4.76
CA ASP A 756 17.61 42.91 5.34
C ASP A 756 16.23 43.10 6.01
N CYS A 757 15.80 42.13 6.82
CA CYS A 757 14.58 42.22 7.60
C CYS A 757 14.86 43.18 8.74
N GLN A 758 14.01 44.20 8.86
CA GLN A 758 14.08 45.07 10.02
C GLN A 758 13.93 44.22 11.28
N VAL A 759 14.57 44.69 12.36
CA VAL A 759 14.85 43.97 13.62
C VAL A 759 13.60 43.40 14.34
N GLY A 760 12.39 43.69 13.84
CA GLY A 760 11.10 43.28 14.39
C GLY A 760 10.49 41.96 13.89
N ASN A 761 10.92 41.42 12.75
CA ASN A 761 10.22 40.28 12.11
C ASN A 761 10.35 38.97 12.91
N ARG A 762 9.24 38.21 13.03
CA ARG A 762 9.17 36.98 13.85
C ARG A 762 8.65 35.80 13.03
N LEU A 763 9.38 34.69 13.05
CA LEU A 763 9.00 33.40 12.47
C LEU A 763 8.80 32.39 13.62
N ILE A 764 7.59 31.83 13.74
CA ILE A 764 7.26 30.81 14.74
C ILE A 764 6.71 29.58 14.02
N THR A 765 7.26 28.41 14.28
CA THR A 765 6.72 27.14 13.77
C THR A 765 6.07 26.38 14.90
N VAL A 766 4.78 26.05 14.72
CA VAL A 766 3.99 25.23 15.64
C VAL A 766 3.78 23.87 14.98
N PRO A 767 4.53 22.84 15.35
CA PRO A 767 4.39 21.55 14.74
C PRO A 767 3.24 20.76 15.36
N THR A 768 2.65 19.96 14.50
CA THR A 768 1.58 19.02 14.82
C THR A 768 2.12 17.60 14.85
N ASN A 769 1.60 16.77 15.76
CA ASN A 769 1.96 15.35 15.83
C ASN A 769 1.29 14.61 14.66
N ASN A 770 1.94 13.56 14.15
CA ASN A 770 1.59 12.89 12.88
C ASN A 770 0.18 12.27 12.80
N ASP A 771 -0.54 12.07 13.91
CA ASP A 771 -1.73 11.22 13.89
C ASP A 771 -3.08 11.94 13.72
N ASN A 772 -3.16 13.25 13.99
CA ASN A 772 -4.32 14.04 13.56
C ASN A 772 -4.00 15.55 13.68
N PRO A 773 -3.66 16.22 12.58
CA PRO A 773 -3.16 17.58 12.65
C PRO A 773 -4.28 18.59 12.96
N LEU A 774 -5.55 18.26 12.71
CA LEU A 774 -6.72 19.15 12.76
C LEU A 774 -7.13 19.59 14.18
N LEU A 775 -7.51 20.87 14.33
CA LEU A 775 -8.27 21.34 15.50
C LEU A 775 -9.69 20.76 15.48
N THR A 776 -9.89 19.62 16.14
CA THR A 776 -11.21 19.03 16.33
C THR A 776 -11.97 19.73 17.47
N SER A 777 -13.30 19.66 17.45
CA SER A 777 -14.15 20.21 18.51
C SER A 777 -13.82 19.64 19.91
N SER A 778 -13.28 18.41 19.97
CA SER A 778 -12.83 17.78 21.22
C SER A 778 -11.58 18.42 21.83
N ASN A 779 -10.80 19.15 21.04
CA ASN A 779 -9.51 19.72 21.45
C ASN A 779 -9.61 21.22 21.77
N LEU A 780 -10.80 21.80 21.66
CA LEU A 780 -11.02 23.20 21.93
C LEU A 780 -11.48 23.39 23.38
N PRO A 781 -10.92 24.37 24.08
CA PRO A 781 -11.36 24.68 25.43
C PRO A 781 -12.69 25.42 25.41
N PHE A 782 -13.43 25.50 24.31
CA PHE A 782 -14.75 26.13 24.25
C PHE A 782 -15.67 25.35 23.31
N THR A 783 -16.97 25.44 23.56
CA THR A 783 -17.97 24.85 22.67
C THR A 783 -18.16 25.76 21.46
N ILE A 784 -17.80 25.29 20.26
CA ILE A 784 -18.15 26.00 19.02
C ILE A 784 -19.67 25.88 18.83
N GLN A 785 -20.37 27.01 18.93
CA GLN A 785 -21.74 27.09 18.41
C GLN A 785 -21.69 27.06 16.89
N THR A 786 -22.28 26.03 16.28
CA THR A 786 -22.30 25.84 14.83
C THR A 786 -23.18 26.84 14.09
N GLU A 787 -24.09 27.52 14.81
CA GLU A 787 -24.98 28.55 14.28
C GLU A 787 -24.50 29.95 14.68
N LEU A 788 -24.12 30.76 13.69
CA LEU A 788 -23.75 32.15 13.88
C LEU A 788 -25.00 33.05 14.05
N ASN A 789 -25.70 32.94 15.17
CA ASN A 789 -26.74 33.94 15.49
C ASN A 789 -26.07 35.28 15.83
N THR A 790 -26.37 36.31 15.04
CA THR A 790 -25.62 37.56 14.91
C THR A 790 -25.90 38.63 15.98
N THR A 791 -26.74 38.37 16.98
CA THR A 791 -27.27 39.47 17.82
C THR A 791 -27.26 39.24 19.34
N GLN A 792 -26.82 38.09 19.85
CA GLN A 792 -26.65 37.92 21.30
C GLN A 792 -25.17 37.99 21.68
N GLN A 793 -24.83 38.86 22.63
CA GLN A 793 -23.51 38.92 23.28
C GLN A 793 -23.16 37.51 23.77
N ARG A 794 -22.20 36.88 23.09
CA ARG A 794 -21.74 35.53 23.40
C ARG A 794 -20.87 35.59 24.65
N SER A 795 -21.36 35.07 25.76
CA SER A 795 -20.47 34.61 26.84
C SER A 795 -19.83 33.31 26.35
N HIS A 796 -18.55 33.33 26.00
CA HIS A 796 -17.86 32.11 25.62
C HIS A 796 -17.60 31.32 26.91
N ILE A 797 -18.28 30.19 27.08
CA ILE A 797 -17.94 29.29 28.20
C ILE A 797 -16.65 28.59 27.79
N ILE A 798 -15.51 29.19 28.16
CA ILE A 798 -14.23 28.50 28.14
C ILE A 798 -14.30 27.43 29.25
N GLN A 799 -14.04 26.18 28.90
CA GLN A 799 -13.77 25.10 29.83
C GLN A 799 -12.68 25.55 30.81
N ASN A 800 -12.80 25.15 32.07
CA ASN A 800 -11.89 25.61 33.13
C ASN A 800 -10.40 25.27 32.89
N GLU A 801 -10.06 24.51 31.84
CA GLU A 801 -8.70 24.05 31.56
C GLU A 801 -8.30 24.13 30.08
N ILE A 802 -7.15 24.74 29.77
CA ILE A 802 -6.51 24.79 28.45
C ILE A 802 -5.23 23.96 28.47
N ASP A 803 -5.20 22.82 27.76
CA ASP A 803 -3.98 22.04 27.61
C ASP A 803 -3.01 22.75 26.65
N LEU A 804 -1.87 23.23 27.16
CA LEU A 804 -0.80 23.86 26.40
C LEU A 804 -0.08 22.89 25.45
N LYS A 805 -0.22 21.58 25.65
CA LYS A 805 0.31 20.57 24.71
C LYS A 805 -0.63 20.35 23.52
N SER A 806 -1.90 20.73 23.63
CA SER A 806 -2.86 20.70 22.52
C SER A 806 -2.44 21.69 21.42
N HIS A 807 -2.93 21.47 20.18
CA HIS A 807 -2.68 22.38 19.07
C HIS A 807 -3.15 23.81 19.37
N PHE A 808 -4.32 23.94 20.00
CA PHE A 808 -4.86 25.22 20.43
C PHE A 808 -3.94 25.90 21.45
N GLY A 809 -3.51 25.17 22.47
CA GLY A 809 -2.62 25.70 23.51
C GLY A 809 -1.26 26.14 22.98
N ARG A 810 -0.65 25.38 22.05
CA ARG A 810 0.61 25.77 21.40
C ARG A 810 0.45 27.03 20.55
N LEU A 811 -0.65 27.14 19.80
CA LEU A 811 -0.95 28.31 18.99
C LEU A 811 -1.22 29.55 19.85
N LEU A 812 -1.99 29.40 20.93
CA LEU A 812 -2.22 30.45 21.93
C LEU A 812 -0.88 31.00 22.42
N CYS A 813 0.03 30.11 22.84
CA CYS A 813 1.38 30.47 23.27
C CYS A 813 2.20 31.14 22.16
N ALA A 814 2.11 30.66 20.92
CA ALA A 814 2.81 31.25 19.77
C ALA A 814 2.35 32.69 19.49
N ILE A 815 1.04 32.93 19.53
CA ILE A 815 0.46 34.28 19.34
C ILE A 815 0.87 35.19 20.50
N LEU A 816 0.76 34.74 21.75
CA LEU A 816 1.19 35.51 22.93
C LEU A 816 2.70 35.82 22.89
N PHE A 817 3.52 34.88 22.41
CA PHE A 817 4.95 35.13 22.25
C PHE A 817 5.25 36.13 21.13
N TYR A 818 4.46 36.08 20.05
CA TYR A 818 4.57 36.99 18.93
C TYR A 818 4.21 38.44 19.30
N GLN A 819 3.25 38.69 20.18
CA GLN A 819 2.88 40.06 20.54
C GLN A 819 3.86 40.76 21.49
N GLY A 820 4.69 39.99 22.21
CA GLY A 820 5.51 40.54 23.29
C GLY A 820 4.72 40.76 24.58
N PHE A 821 5.45 41.05 25.67
CA PHE A 821 4.92 40.87 27.03
C PHE A 821 3.77 41.82 27.35
N GLU A 822 3.93 43.11 27.01
CA GLU A 822 2.94 44.14 27.32
C GLU A 822 1.59 43.89 26.64
N LYS A 823 1.58 43.56 25.35
CA LYS A 823 0.35 43.29 24.61
C LYS A 823 -0.25 41.93 24.99
N SER A 824 0.56 40.92 25.29
CA SER A 824 0.09 39.64 25.82
C SER A 824 -0.51 39.75 27.22
N TYR A 825 0.08 40.58 28.08
CA TYR A 825 -0.48 40.91 29.38
C TYR A 825 -1.83 41.61 29.24
N LEU A 826 -1.92 42.65 28.40
CA LEU A 826 -3.18 43.36 28.13
C LEU A 826 -4.26 42.43 27.59
N ILE A 827 -3.93 41.62 26.59
CA ILE A 827 -4.82 40.63 26.00
C ILE A 827 -5.41 39.71 27.06
N ILE A 828 -4.58 39.11 27.92
CA ILE A 828 -5.08 38.11 28.86
C ILE A 828 -5.76 38.78 30.06
N SER A 829 -5.29 39.95 30.51
CA SER A 829 -5.88 40.66 31.65
C SER A 829 -7.24 41.30 31.31
N GLU A 830 -7.44 41.73 30.07
CA GLU A 830 -8.73 42.25 29.59
C GLU A 830 -9.75 41.16 29.28
N GLN A 831 -9.34 39.89 29.20
CA GLN A 831 -10.22 38.75 28.91
C GLN A 831 -10.42 37.93 30.17
N GLU A 832 -11.50 38.21 30.91
CA GLU A 832 -11.87 37.53 32.17
C GLU A 832 -11.91 36.00 32.01
N GLU A 833 -12.31 35.53 30.82
CA GLU A 833 -12.38 34.11 30.49
C GLU A 833 -10.98 33.45 30.44
N LEU A 834 -9.95 34.13 29.92
CA LEU A 834 -8.59 33.60 29.88
C LEU A 834 -7.84 33.76 31.21
N SER A 835 -8.12 34.82 31.96
CA SER A 835 -7.48 35.06 33.26
C SER A 835 -7.94 34.07 34.33
N THR A 836 -9.14 33.50 34.17
CA THR A 836 -9.71 32.47 35.06
C THR A 836 -9.40 31.03 34.62
N CYS A 837 -8.83 30.83 33.44
CA CYS A 837 -8.46 29.51 32.94
C CYS A 837 -7.28 28.90 33.71
N ILE A 838 -7.36 27.59 33.95
CA ILE A 838 -6.21 26.77 34.32
C ILE A 838 -5.52 26.34 33.03
N PHE A 839 -4.21 26.49 32.92
CA PHE A 839 -3.46 26.01 31.77
C PHE A 839 -2.70 24.75 32.17
N SER A 840 -2.74 23.67 31.39
CA SER A 840 -2.08 22.42 31.77
C SER A 840 -1.04 21.94 30.78
N THR A 841 -0.04 21.18 31.27
CA THR A 841 0.91 20.44 30.44
C THR A 841 1.00 19.01 30.93
N GLY A 842 0.01 18.17 30.57
CA GLY A 842 -0.14 16.85 31.17
C GLY A 842 -0.62 16.96 32.62
N SER A 843 0.14 16.45 33.60
CA SER A 843 -0.25 16.48 35.02
C SER A 843 -0.03 17.83 35.71
N HIS A 844 0.65 18.77 35.07
CA HIS A 844 0.95 20.09 35.65
C HIS A 844 -0.12 21.09 35.28
N LYS A 845 -0.54 21.90 36.26
CA LYS A 845 -1.51 22.98 36.11
C LYS A 845 -0.84 24.30 36.47
N PHE A 846 -1.02 25.29 35.62
CA PHE A 846 -0.52 26.65 35.74
C PHE A 846 -1.70 27.59 35.80
N ASN A 847 -1.65 28.56 36.68
CA ASN A 847 -2.56 29.69 36.62
C ASN A 847 -2.03 30.75 35.63
N TYR A 848 -2.89 31.73 35.35
CA TYR A 848 -2.57 32.87 34.51
C TYR A 848 -1.23 33.56 34.87
N ASN A 849 -1.02 33.85 36.15
CA ASN A 849 0.18 34.56 36.62
C ASN A 849 1.46 33.77 36.35
N GLN A 850 1.41 32.44 36.48
CA GLN A 850 2.55 31.58 36.17
C GLN A 850 2.88 31.59 34.66
N ILE A 851 1.88 31.64 33.79
CA ILE A 851 2.09 31.79 32.35
C ILE A 851 2.70 33.14 32.00
N LEU A 852 2.21 34.22 32.60
CA LEU A 852 2.75 35.55 32.39
C LEU A 852 4.21 35.65 32.83
N ILE A 853 4.55 35.09 33.99
CA ILE A 853 5.94 35.09 34.48
C ILE A 853 6.84 34.33 33.52
N SER A 854 6.43 33.15 33.05
CA SER A 854 7.19 32.41 32.04
C SER A 854 7.34 33.17 30.72
N LEU A 855 6.29 33.84 30.24
CA LEU A 855 6.33 34.71 29.06
C LEU A 855 7.27 35.91 29.27
N ALA A 856 7.17 36.59 30.42
CA ALA A 856 8.00 37.73 30.78
C ALA A 856 9.47 37.35 30.77
N MET A 857 9.83 36.26 31.45
CA MET A 857 11.20 35.77 31.54
C MET A 857 11.75 35.38 30.17
N SER A 858 10.95 34.67 29.36
CA SER A 858 11.35 34.28 28.00
C SER A 858 11.57 35.49 27.08
N ILE A 859 10.79 36.56 27.26
CA ILE A 859 10.90 37.79 26.47
C ILE A 859 12.10 38.62 26.94
N ILE A 860 12.31 38.75 28.25
CA ILE A 860 13.46 39.46 28.82
C ILE A 860 14.77 38.82 28.37
N GLU A 861 14.86 37.49 28.43
CA GLU A 861 16.04 36.74 27.98
C GLU A 861 16.29 36.96 26.47
N ARG A 862 15.24 36.89 25.65
CA ARG A 862 15.32 37.10 24.19
C ARG A 862 15.76 38.51 23.80
N GLU A 863 15.16 39.54 24.39
CA GLU A 863 15.49 40.94 24.05
C GLU A 863 16.90 41.33 24.54
N TYR A 864 17.40 40.68 25.59
CA TYR A 864 18.77 40.83 26.07
C TYR A 864 19.78 40.20 25.09
N ASP A 865 19.53 38.98 24.61
CA ASP A 865 20.40 38.28 23.64
C ASP A 865 20.59 39.05 22.32
N ARG A 866 19.60 39.84 21.90
CA ARG A 866 19.68 40.65 20.67
C ARG A 866 20.62 41.85 20.77
N GLN A 867 21.18 42.15 21.94
CA GLN A 867 21.94 43.38 22.24
C GLN A 867 21.19 44.70 21.96
N ILE A 868 19.88 44.64 21.63
CA ILE A 868 19.03 45.79 21.36
C ILE A 868 18.68 46.51 22.66
N LEU A 869 18.61 45.77 23.77
CA LEU A 869 18.51 46.36 25.09
C LEU A 869 19.90 46.81 25.59
N GLN A 870 20.16 48.12 25.53
CA GLN A 870 20.60 48.74 26.79
C GLN A 870 19.51 48.38 27.78
N PHE A 871 19.83 47.67 28.87
CA PHE A 871 18.88 47.41 29.96
C PHE A 871 18.02 48.69 30.08
N PRO A 872 16.68 48.61 29.99
CA PRO A 872 15.88 49.81 30.21
C PRO A 872 16.42 50.37 31.52
N SER A 873 16.77 51.67 31.58
CA SER A 873 17.27 52.25 32.84
C SER A 873 16.38 51.67 33.92
N SER A 874 16.96 50.93 34.87
CA SER A 874 16.27 49.93 35.72
C SER A 874 14.84 50.38 36.10
N LYS A 875 14.69 51.66 36.38
CA LYS A 875 13.47 52.48 36.43
C LYS A 875 12.31 52.20 35.44
N LYS A 876 12.48 51.98 34.12
CA LYS A 876 11.35 51.77 33.17
C LYS A 876 10.77 50.36 33.27
N LEU A 877 11.64 49.35 33.36
CA LEU A 877 11.23 47.97 33.63
C LEU A 877 10.63 47.85 35.04
N ILE A 878 11.26 48.52 36.02
CA ILE A 878 10.74 48.63 37.39
C ILE A 878 9.39 49.32 37.39
N ASN A 879 9.19 50.44 36.70
CA ASN A 879 7.88 51.12 36.63
C ASN A 879 6.83 50.26 35.91
N GLN A 880 7.20 49.47 34.89
CA GLN A 880 6.27 48.56 34.22
C GLN A 880 5.87 47.39 35.13
N ILE A 881 6.83 46.81 35.86
CA ILE A 881 6.58 45.79 36.88
C ILE A 881 5.75 46.40 38.03
N GLU A 882 6.13 47.55 38.59
CA GLU A 882 5.40 48.27 39.66
C GLU A 882 3.98 48.66 39.25
N ASN A 883 3.74 49.06 37.99
CA ASN A 883 2.40 49.34 37.48
C ASN A 883 1.53 48.07 37.36
N ILE A 884 2.15 46.90 37.11
CA ILE A 884 1.47 45.60 37.13
C ILE A 884 1.14 45.23 38.59
N ILE A 885 2.06 45.45 39.52
CA ILE A 885 1.86 45.22 40.97
C ILE A 885 0.73 46.09 41.54
N HIS A 886 0.67 47.36 41.13
CA HIS A 886 -0.27 48.33 41.70
C HIS A 886 -1.67 48.33 41.08
N ARG A 887 -1.90 47.61 39.97
CA ARG A 887 -3.20 47.54 39.28
C ARG A 887 -4.08 46.36 39.72
N GLU A 888 -3.58 45.43 40.53
CA GLU A 888 -4.39 44.30 41.03
C GLU A 888 -5.22 44.69 42.26
N ASP A 889 -6.53 44.56 42.14
CA ASP A 889 -7.47 44.63 43.26
C ASP A 889 -7.38 43.34 44.12
N LYS A 890 -7.32 43.54 45.43
CA LYS A 890 -6.78 42.64 46.46
C LYS A 890 -7.56 41.36 46.80
N THR A 891 -8.31 40.74 45.91
CA THR A 891 -9.17 39.61 46.30
C THR A 891 -9.30 38.54 45.23
N ASN A 892 -8.56 37.41 45.35
CA ASN A 892 -9.11 36.03 45.35
C ASN A 892 -8.16 34.87 45.01
N TYR A 893 -6.86 35.06 44.85
CA TYR A 893 -5.97 33.94 44.53
C TYR A 893 -4.95 33.70 45.64
N GLY A 894 -4.97 32.51 46.25
CA GLY A 894 -4.29 32.12 47.49
C GLY A 894 -2.76 32.08 47.48
N MET A 895 -2.09 32.87 46.64
CA MET A 895 -0.67 33.19 46.79
C MET A 895 -0.54 34.61 47.33
N ASN A 896 0.21 34.79 48.42
CA ASN A 896 0.43 36.10 49.01
C ASN A 896 1.21 36.98 48.01
N GLU A 897 0.91 38.30 47.92
CA GLU A 897 1.67 39.31 47.13
C GLU A 897 3.20 39.17 47.33
N ASN A 898 3.58 38.65 48.49
CA ASN A 898 4.95 38.48 48.93
C ASN A 898 5.69 37.30 48.28
N ASP A 899 4.97 36.25 47.87
CA ASP A 899 5.58 35.00 47.39
C ASP A 899 6.00 35.09 45.92
N TRP A 900 5.20 35.77 45.08
CA TRP A 900 5.53 35.94 43.65
C TRP A 900 6.66 36.94 43.45
N LEU A 901 6.71 38.04 44.23
CA LEU A 901 7.77 39.03 44.17
C LEU A 901 9.10 38.43 44.62
N TYR A 902 9.06 37.60 45.67
CA TYR A 902 10.21 36.81 46.11
C TYR A 902 10.68 35.85 45.02
N LEU A 903 9.78 35.09 44.38
CA LEU A 903 10.10 34.17 43.28
C LEU A 903 10.68 34.88 42.06
N LEU A 904 10.14 36.04 41.66
CA LEU A 904 10.65 36.84 40.54
C LEU A 904 12.07 37.36 40.84
N ILE A 905 12.27 37.94 42.02
CA ILE A 905 13.56 38.47 42.46
C ILE A 905 14.58 37.35 42.64
N GLN A 906 14.18 36.22 43.23
CA GLN A 906 15.03 35.04 43.36
C GLN A 906 15.44 34.49 41.99
N SER A 907 14.50 34.38 41.05
CA SER A 907 14.79 33.91 39.68
C SER A 907 15.74 34.86 38.95
N LEU A 908 15.57 36.17 39.12
CA LEU A 908 16.52 37.19 38.64
C LEU A 908 17.90 37.01 39.26
N TYR A 909 17.99 36.83 40.58
CA TYR A 909 19.26 36.60 41.28
C TYR A 909 19.94 35.30 40.83
N GLU A 910 19.21 34.19 40.70
CA GLU A 910 19.76 32.91 40.24
C GLU A 910 20.20 32.97 38.78
N TYR A 911 19.46 33.67 37.93
CA TYR A 911 19.84 33.94 36.53
C TYR A 911 21.16 34.73 36.47
N ILE A 912 21.24 35.84 37.22
CA ILE A 912 22.43 36.69 37.28
C ILE A 912 23.62 35.93 37.87
N ASP A 913 23.42 35.18 38.97
CA ASP A 913 24.46 34.35 39.61
C ASP A 913 25.00 33.30 38.61
N SER A 914 24.12 32.61 37.88
CA SER A 914 24.51 31.62 36.88
C SER A 914 25.35 32.20 35.73
N LYS A 915 25.07 33.45 35.32
CA LYS A 915 25.79 34.14 34.23
C LYS A 915 27.02 34.90 34.71
N PHE A 916 27.01 35.44 35.93
CA PHE A 916 28.13 36.15 36.55
C PHE A 916 29.31 35.19 36.76
N TRP A 917 29.07 34.00 37.29
CA TRP A 917 30.12 33.01 37.55
C TRP A 917 30.60 32.24 36.32
N SER A 918 29.73 32.00 35.34
CA SER A 918 30.14 31.36 34.08
C SER A 918 30.94 32.30 33.16
N SER A 919 31.09 33.59 33.49
CA SER A 919 31.84 34.58 32.70
C SER A 919 33.26 34.87 33.20
N PHE A 920 33.72 34.24 34.30
CA PHE A 920 35.08 34.44 34.84
C PHE A 920 36.07 33.37 34.33
N PRO A 921 37.17 33.72 33.64
CA PRO A 921 38.27 32.79 33.39
C PRO A 921 39.16 32.72 34.64
N TRP A 922 39.34 31.52 35.21
CA TRP A 922 40.19 31.28 36.39
C TRP A 922 41.70 31.31 36.08
N CYS A 923 42.12 31.87 34.94
CA CYS A 923 43.50 31.90 34.50
C CYS A 923 43.95 33.33 34.22
N GLY A 924 44.55 33.99 35.22
CA GLY A 924 45.61 35.00 35.11
C GLY A 924 45.49 36.23 34.19
N CYS A 925 44.40 36.45 33.44
CA CYS A 925 44.28 37.59 32.51
C CYS A 925 43.48 38.75 33.12
N THR A 926 44.00 39.97 32.99
CA THR A 926 43.38 41.19 33.52
C THR A 926 42.13 41.58 32.73
N MET A 927 40.98 41.67 33.41
CA MET A 927 39.72 42.16 32.83
C MET A 927 39.89 43.55 32.17
N LYS A 928 39.34 43.74 30.97
CA LYS A 928 39.24 45.05 30.30
C LYS A 928 38.33 45.98 31.12
N ALA A 929 38.75 47.24 31.33
CA ALA A 929 38.08 48.20 32.21
C ALA A 929 36.58 48.43 31.89
N LYS A 930 36.19 48.34 30.62
CA LYS A 930 34.81 48.54 30.13
C LYS A 930 33.83 47.45 30.63
N GLN A 931 34.30 46.21 30.74
CA GLN A 931 33.51 45.10 31.30
C GLN A 931 33.40 45.23 32.82
N ARG A 932 34.47 45.68 33.49
CA ARG A 932 34.51 45.94 34.93
C ARG A 932 33.50 47.02 35.33
N HIS A 933 33.41 48.10 34.55
CA HIS A 933 32.45 49.18 34.78
C HIS A 933 30.99 48.73 34.58
N LYS A 934 30.67 48.02 33.49
CA LYS A 934 29.31 47.51 33.22
C LYS A 934 28.83 46.52 34.30
N LEU A 935 29.72 45.65 34.78
CA LEU A 935 29.43 44.72 35.87
C LEU A 935 29.18 45.44 37.19
N GLN A 936 29.95 46.49 37.45
CA GLN A 936 29.81 47.30 38.66
C GLN A 936 28.52 48.15 38.62
N GLU A 937 28.11 48.59 37.44
CA GLU A 937 26.84 49.28 37.21
C GLU A 937 25.65 48.34 37.43
N LEU A 938 25.67 47.13 36.84
CA LEU A 938 24.63 46.12 37.03
C LEU A 938 24.51 45.68 38.50
N LEU A 939 25.65 45.50 39.19
CA LEU A 939 25.69 45.18 40.62
C LEU A 939 25.09 46.33 41.44
N ASN A 940 25.44 47.59 41.13
CA ASN A 940 24.90 48.75 41.83
C ASN A 940 23.39 48.92 41.58
N ASP A 941 22.90 48.64 40.37
CA ASP A 941 21.48 48.67 40.03
C ASP A 941 20.69 47.60 40.80
N LEU A 942 21.21 46.37 40.89
CA LEU A 942 20.66 45.29 41.72
C LEU A 942 20.67 45.62 43.21
N LEU A 943 21.75 46.24 43.70
CA LEU A 943 21.85 46.70 45.07
C LEU A 943 20.87 47.85 45.36
N SER A 944 20.57 48.71 44.38
CA SER A 944 19.55 49.77 44.50
C SER A 944 18.13 49.20 44.56
N LEU A 945 17.85 48.16 43.76
CA LEU A 945 16.58 47.41 43.73
C LEU A 945 16.19 46.85 45.09
N THR A 946 17.18 46.37 45.86
CA THR A 946 16.95 45.79 47.20
C THR A 946 16.93 46.81 48.34
N THR A 947 17.49 48.01 48.16
CA THR A 947 17.62 49.00 49.23
C THR A 947 16.58 50.13 49.21
N ALA A 948 16.14 50.59 48.03
CA ALA A 948 15.31 51.80 47.95
C ALA A 948 13.81 51.56 48.15
N ASN A 949 13.23 50.47 47.64
CA ASN A 949 11.76 50.29 47.59
C ASN A 949 11.20 49.12 48.42
N ILE A 950 12.03 48.15 48.84
CA ILE A 950 11.56 46.92 49.55
C ILE A 950 11.38 47.12 51.07
N SER A 951 11.83 48.26 51.62
CA SER A 951 11.84 48.57 53.05
C SER A 951 10.46 48.66 53.73
N LYS A 952 9.36 48.61 52.97
CA LYS A 952 7.99 48.74 53.50
C LYS A 952 7.35 47.43 53.96
N ASN A 953 7.87 46.26 53.57
CA ASN A 953 7.35 44.96 54.02
C ASN A 953 8.41 44.18 54.82
N LYS A 954 8.29 44.24 56.16
CA LYS A 954 9.30 43.72 57.11
C LYS A 954 9.62 42.23 56.91
N SER A 955 8.65 41.40 56.51
CA SER A 955 8.86 39.94 56.38
C SER A 955 9.72 39.56 55.17
N ILE A 956 9.43 40.15 54.00
CA ILE A 956 10.20 39.92 52.77
C ILE A 956 11.58 40.56 52.89
N TYR A 957 11.68 41.75 53.47
CA TYR A 957 12.97 42.44 53.61
C TYR A 957 13.97 41.55 54.34
N GLN A 958 13.53 40.79 55.34
CA GLN A 958 14.37 39.86 56.08
C GLN A 958 14.79 38.65 55.23
N GLN A 959 13.86 38.01 54.51
CA GLN A 959 14.17 36.87 53.64
C GLN A 959 15.05 37.24 52.43
N LEU A 960 14.80 38.40 51.80
CA LEU A 960 15.64 38.92 50.72
C LEU A 960 16.99 39.40 51.23
N SER A 961 17.07 39.93 52.45
CA SER A 961 18.36 40.28 53.08
C SER A 961 19.19 39.04 53.38
N ILE A 962 18.57 37.94 53.84
CA ILE A 962 19.24 36.65 54.04
C ILE A 962 19.71 36.08 52.69
N LEU A 963 18.85 36.06 51.67
CA LEU A 963 19.21 35.62 50.32
C LEU A 963 20.38 36.45 49.76
N ARG A 964 20.34 37.78 49.95
CA ARG A 964 21.40 38.72 49.57
C ARG A 964 22.71 38.41 50.30
N LEU A 965 22.69 38.20 51.61
CA LEU A 965 23.88 37.87 52.41
C LEU A 965 24.44 36.50 52.03
N GLN A 966 23.61 35.48 51.87
CA GLN A 966 24.02 34.15 51.42
C GLN A 966 24.70 34.20 50.04
N LYS A 967 24.18 34.99 49.10
CA LYS A 967 24.77 35.13 47.76
C LYS A 967 26.05 35.97 47.78
N LEU A 968 26.13 37.02 48.60
CA LEU A 968 27.35 37.81 48.80
C LEU A 968 28.47 37.01 49.49
N ALA A 969 28.14 36.20 50.50
CA ALA A 969 29.10 35.39 51.25
C ALA A 969 29.74 34.28 50.39
N ASN A 970 29.03 33.81 49.36
CA ASN A 970 29.54 32.82 48.42
C ASN A 970 30.44 33.42 47.31
N LEU A 971 30.65 34.75 47.28
CA LEU A 971 31.55 35.40 46.32
C LEU A 971 33.04 35.22 46.70
N LYS A 972 33.76 34.35 45.98
CA LYS A 972 35.23 34.24 46.07
C LYS A 972 35.91 35.32 45.21
N PHE A 973 36.60 36.26 45.84
CA PHE A 973 37.35 37.33 45.14
C PHE A 973 38.84 36.98 44.97
N PRO A 974 39.52 37.45 43.89
CA PRO A 974 40.97 37.35 43.76
C PRO A 974 41.69 38.10 44.88
N ALA A 975 42.83 37.56 45.37
CA ALA A 975 43.53 38.05 46.55
C ALA A 975 43.93 39.55 46.49
N ALA A 976 44.13 40.11 45.29
CA ALA A 976 44.54 41.50 45.11
C ALA A 976 43.43 42.53 45.44
N ASP A 977 42.16 42.19 45.24
CA ASP A 977 41.03 43.09 45.50
C ASP A 977 40.43 42.89 46.91
N TYR A 978 40.90 41.86 47.63
CA TYR A 978 40.34 41.43 48.90
C TYR A 978 40.36 42.56 49.95
N ARG A 979 41.41 43.39 50.02
CA ARG A 979 41.53 44.48 51.02
C ARG A 979 40.57 45.65 50.78
N GLN A 980 40.36 46.08 49.53
CA GLN A 980 39.45 47.19 49.23
C GLN A 980 37.97 46.77 49.38
N ILE A 981 37.66 45.55 48.96
CA ILE A 981 36.30 45.00 49.05
C ILE A 981 35.97 44.69 50.51
N SER A 982 36.87 44.04 51.27
CA SER A 982 36.63 43.77 52.70
C SER A 982 36.46 45.03 53.52
N ALA A 983 37.21 46.11 53.26
CA ALA A 983 37.00 47.39 53.95
C ALA A 983 35.61 47.99 53.69
N ARG A 984 35.09 47.91 52.46
CA ARG A 984 33.74 48.36 52.12
C ARG A 984 32.65 47.42 52.64
N LEU A 985 32.88 46.11 52.59
CA LEU A 985 31.96 45.11 53.10
C LEU A 985 31.81 45.22 54.62
N ILE A 986 32.92 45.40 55.34
CA ILE A 986 32.92 45.67 56.79
C ILE A 986 32.17 46.96 57.10
N HIS A 987 32.39 48.03 56.33
CA HIS A 987 31.64 49.28 56.50
C HIS A 987 30.13 49.07 56.27
N GLN A 988 29.74 48.31 55.24
CA GLN A 988 28.32 48.02 54.96
C GLN A 988 27.68 47.13 56.02
N ILE A 989 28.38 46.10 56.51
CA ILE A 989 27.93 45.25 57.62
C ILE A 989 27.78 46.09 58.90
N GLN A 990 28.71 46.99 59.20
CA GLN A 990 28.62 47.90 60.34
C GLN A 990 27.51 48.95 60.19
N THR A 991 27.20 49.37 58.96
CA THR A 991 26.08 50.29 58.68
C THR A 991 24.75 49.56 58.86
N TRP A 992 24.67 48.33 58.35
CA TRP A 992 23.51 47.46 58.54
C TRP A 992 23.29 47.10 60.01
N GLN A 993 24.34 46.77 60.78
CA GLN A 993 24.25 46.54 62.23
C GLN A 993 23.74 47.78 62.98
N ARG A 994 24.15 48.98 62.57
CA ARG A 994 23.63 50.24 63.12
C ARG A 994 22.16 50.47 62.75
N GLU A 995 21.75 50.14 61.52
CA GLU A 995 20.35 50.23 61.08
C GLU A 995 19.44 49.22 61.81
N GLN A 996 19.94 48.01 62.11
CA GLN A 996 19.22 47.01 62.90
C GLN A 996 19.07 47.43 64.37
N GLN A 997 20.12 48.03 64.97
CA GLN A 997 20.06 48.60 66.32
C GLN A 997 19.08 49.79 66.41
N MET A 998 19.04 50.65 65.39
CA MET A 998 18.10 51.78 65.31
C MET A 998 16.64 51.31 65.19
N ASN A 999 16.40 50.17 64.54
CA ASN A 999 15.05 49.64 64.29
C ASN A 999 14.47 48.73 65.40
N ARG A 1000 15.15 48.57 66.54
CA ARG A 1000 14.74 47.75 67.70
C ARG A 1000 14.25 46.33 67.31
N ILE A 1001 14.95 45.67 66.39
CA ILE A 1001 14.65 44.28 66.04
C ILE A 1001 15.34 43.39 67.09
N SER A 1002 14.56 42.59 67.82
CA SER A 1002 15.06 41.66 68.86
C SER A 1002 15.99 40.62 68.24
N SER A 1003 17.22 40.53 68.78
CA SER A 1003 18.37 39.63 68.51
C SER A 1003 18.43 38.96 67.11
N PRO A 1004 19.53 39.12 66.36
CA PRO A 1004 19.72 38.37 65.11
C PRO A 1004 19.61 36.87 65.37
N THR A 1005 18.86 36.15 64.54
CA THR A 1005 18.89 34.68 64.53
C THR A 1005 20.31 34.19 64.28
N ASP A 1006 20.78 33.19 65.03
CA ASP A 1006 22.15 32.65 65.02
C ASP A 1006 22.73 32.36 63.61
N GLU A 1007 21.88 32.15 62.60
CA GLU A 1007 22.31 31.97 61.22
C GLU A 1007 22.85 33.26 60.56
N ILE A 1008 22.37 34.45 60.93
CA ILE A 1008 22.80 35.72 60.31
C ILE A 1008 24.17 36.18 60.85
N GLU A 1009 24.50 35.89 62.11
CA GLU A 1009 25.86 36.12 62.63
C GLU A 1009 26.89 35.10 62.11
N LYS A 1010 26.41 33.94 61.62
CA LYS A 1010 27.26 32.85 61.13
C LYS A 1010 27.70 33.04 59.66
N TYR A 1011 26.95 33.80 58.86
CA TYR A 1011 27.26 34.16 57.47
C TYR A 1011 28.01 35.49 57.40
#